data_AF-H3GTI3-F1
#
_entry.id   AF-H3GTI3-F1
#
_cell.length_a   1.000
_cell.length_b   1.000
_cell.length_c   1.000
_cell.angle_alpha   90.00
_cell.angle_beta   90.00
_cell.angle_gamma   90.00
#
_symmetry.space_group_name_H-M   'P 1'
#
loop_
_entity.id
_entity.type
_entity.pdbx_description
1 polymer ?
#
loop_
_entity_poly.entity_id
_entity_poly.type
_entity_poly.pdbx_seq_one_letter_code
_entity_poly.pdbx_strand_id
1 'polypeptide(L)'
;MTHAKVSKLQLEDPASCPPEEEEDNHEEELESRSRAGSSASHRSTGSSIYDYLDALESESAGQLPSITSRVSSAPSYRARQSRRPAKEFGWEEDAGRPNGSTESSDRSPLRSCRSSFSRRGDNNNSHQYYVGIKEKLATITIELNDKTKTIELLKMARKKDAAKTNQLLAEAEEHMTQGLAAQQQKFNKELEKQMDFAQNLVTDKSGLAKRCDELVAETQKANTNAAREAERFKLKLKDAKERWSVQEKVRRDQWIVKKTEEIKKSTVAALEPDIQLILAKGKTDLEKAREAASDERRKLQLQLEKDRDTALQRLKDDYERKLVEAREKERAKLMTRLDAADAELQQQLSTQRRRLQEEAEATRNELYAEMRAAKLAHVKEMDELKEKHMQKLQAAAEKLQKEKQDVMAKYESEFMALREQTSVECEQFKTQLISKLRDEMTREKQELEKQMLQTRDAKIELVIEKLQEESRQMVERAERKSQKKFSQERAEYERKLKQTGEIEGVWMEKNRELHEKLSKLERVHDEMRRENEALGQDLRQAGDKTSDLARRLHEERRQHEDSVALLHKRCSSLQTDGEYAQQQQSAEITALHEKQATLESHFQQQVQKLRDEHDTALGNLHERVKATVARKDQTLADLQEEVHLLQVKLDKSHALIEEQRLQLFSQ
;
A
#
# COMPACT_ATOMS: atom_id res chain seq x y z
N MET A 1 31.35 -152.64 23.97
CA MET A 1 32.35 -152.39 22.91
C MET A 1 32.44 -150.88 22.72
N THR A 2 33.47 -150.15 23.15
CA THR A 2 34.94 -150.22 22.92
C THR A 2 35.39 -149.48 21.67
N HIS A 3 36.13 -148.38 21.88
CA HIS A 3 36.93 -147.61 20.91
C HIS A 3 36.18 -146.89 19.77
N ALA A 4 36.80 -145.97 19.01
CA ALA A 4 37.64 -144.79 19.35
C ALA A 4 38.12 -144.13 18.05
N LYS A 5 38.36 -142.80 18.06
CA LYS A 5 39.22 -142.06 17.08
C LYS A 5 38.70 -142.07 15.61
N VAL A 6 39.19 -141.25 14.66
CA VAL A 6 39.70 -139.84 14.63
C VAL A 6 39.76 -139.37 13.14
N SER A 7 39.84 -138.06 12.88
CA SER A 7 40.20 -137.44 11.56
C SER A 7 39.13 -137.54 10.43
N LYS A 8 39.21 -136.77 9.30
CA LYS A 8 40.33 -135.96 8.73
C LYS A 8 39.85 -134.77 7.85
N LEU A 9 40.82 -133.96 7.39
CA LEU A 9 40.86 -132.91 6.34
C LEU A 9 40.58 -131.47 6.85
N GLN A 10 41.45 -130.44 6.74
CA GLN A 10 42.46 -129.97 5.74
C GLN A 10 41.83 -129.24 4.54
N LEU A 11 42.39 -128.15 3.97
CA LEU A 11 43.65 -127.35 4.13
C LEU A 11 43.28 -125.84 3.83
N GLU A 12 44.04 -124.73 3.86
CA GLU A 12 45.45 -124.23 3.87
C GLU A 12 45.58 -123.07 4.92
N ASP A 13 46.73 -122.51 5.37
CA ASP A 13 48.07 -122.16 4.81
C ASP A 13 48.08 -120.85 3.94
N PRO A 14 49.16 -120.01 3.88
CA PRO A 14 50.57 -120.22 4.31
C PRO A 14 51.14 -119.19 5.33
N ALA A 15 52.46 -119.26 5.60
CA ALA A 15 53.17 -118.61 6.73
C ALA A 15 54.44 -117.78 6.32
N SER A 16 55.07 -117.07 7.26
CA SER A 16 56.51 -116.68 7.26
C SER A 16 57.01 -116.26 8.67
N CYS A 17 58.33 -116.34 8.91
CA CYS A 17 59.07 -116.27 10.21
C CYS A 17 60.60 -116.09 9.92
N PRO A 18 61.54 -116.06 10.90
CA PRO A 18 61.51 -115.55 12.28
C PRO A 18 62.56 -114.43 12.62
N PRO A 19 63.65 -114.62 13.42
CA PRO A 19 63.96 -113.91 14.68
C PRO A 19 65.09 -112.84 14.53
N GLU A 20 65.83 -112.28 15.52
CA GLU A 20 66.65 -112.77 16.66
C GLU A 20 67.01 -111.52 17.55
N GLU A 21 66.94 -111.56 18.89
CA GLU A 21 68.01 -111.83 19.90
C GLU A 21 68.81 -110.59 20.40
N GLU A 22 69.54 -110.74 21.52
CA GLU A 22 70.13 -109.69 22.37
C GLU A 22 71.67 -109.67 22.30
N GLU A 23 72.34 -108.52 22.55
CA GLU A 23 73.53 -108.42 23.42
C GLU A 23 74.04 -106.96 23.61
N ASP A 24 74.89 -106.75 24.62
CA ASP A 24 75.45 -105.46 25.07
C ASP A 24 76.55 -104.87 24.17
N ASN A 25 76.78 -103.54 24.27
CA ASN A 25 78.11 -103.04 24.68
C ASN A 25 78.15 -101.56 25.13
N HIS A 26 79.26 -101.22 25.82
CA HIS A 26 79.58 -99.94 26.47
C HIS A 26 80.35 -98.93 25.58
N GLU A 27 80.38 -97.66 26.01
CA GLU A 27 81.54 -96.71 25.95
C GLU A 27 82.15 -96.28 24.59
N GLU A 28 82.71 -95.07 24.39
CA GLU A 28 82.71 -93.79 25.13
C GLU A 28 83.05 -92.61 24.15
N GLU A 29 83.57 -91.50 24.68
CA GLU A 29 84.36 -90.44 24.05
C GLU A 29 83.73 -89.35 23.13
N LEU A 30 83.69 -88.14 23.74
CA LEU A 30 84.31 -86.89 23.27
C LEU A 30 83.66 -85.99 22.18
N GLU A 31 83.34 -84.77 22.65
CA GLU A 31 83.71 -83.45 22.05
C GLU A 31 83.29 -83.06 20.61
N SER A 32 82.91 -81.81 20.31
CA SER A 32 83.27 -80.55 20.99
C SER A 32 82.37 -79.34 20.62
N ARG A 33 82.47 -78.28 21.44
CA ARG A 33 82.30 -76.83 21.12
C ARG A 33 80.93 -76.20 20.77
N SER A 34 80.44 -75.46 21.78
CA SER A 34 79.98 -74.04 21.69
C SER A 34 78.57 -73.76 21.10
N ARG A 35 77.85 -72.67 21.46
CA ARG A 35 78.28 -71.39 22.06
C ARG A 35 77.17 -70.61 22.82
N ALA A 36 77.43 -70.27 24.11
CA ALA A 36 76.95 -69.09 24.88
C ALA A 36 75.44 -68.79 25.13
N GLY A 37 75.14 -68.21 26.31
CA GLY A 37 73.85 -67.59 26.69
C GLY A 37 73.11 -68.35 27.82
N SER A 38 73.50 -68.27 29.09
CA SER A 38 73.31 -67.14 30.04
C SER A 38 71.87 -66.59 30.11
N SER A 39 71.23 -66.47 31.28
CA SER A 39 71.63 -66.86 32.65
C SER A 39 70.50 -66.61 33.68
N ALA A 40 70.42 -67.45 34.73
CA ALA A 40 69.80 -67.18 36.06
C ALA A 40 68.26 -66.96 36.11
N SER A 41 67.53 -67.30 37.19
CA SER A 41 67.81 -68.10 38.41
C SER A 41 66.46 -68.40 39.15
N HIS A 42 66.52 -69.12 40.28
CA HIS A 42 65.50 -69.29 41.33
C HIS A 42 64.42 -70.37 41.15
N ARG A 43 64.80 -71.59 41.56
CA ARG A 43 64.10 -72.49 42.49
C ARG A 43 62.59 -72.25 42.71
N SER A 44 61.79 -73.25 42.38
CA SER A 44 60.53 -73.54 43.08
C SER A 44 60.68 -74.86 43.85
N THR A 45 60.22 -74.90 45.10
CA THR A 45 60.20 -76.10 45.95
C THR A 45 58.79 -76.70 45.95
N GLY A 46 58.64 -77.94 45.49
CA GLY A 46 57.39 -78.67 45.66
C GLY A 46 57.17 -79.08 47.12
N SER A 47 56.00 -78.76 47.68
CA SER A 47 55.45 -79.43 48.87
C SER A 47 54.54 -80.58 48.42
N SER A 48 54.42 -81.60 49.25
CA SER A 48 53.76 -82.86 48.91
C SER A 48 52.29 -82.84 49.34
N ILE A 49 51.43 -83.51 48.57
CA ILE A 49 49.97 -83.57 48.86
C ILE A 49 49.62 -84.21 50.20
N TYR A 50 50.56 -84.91 50.83
CA TYR A 50 50.39 -85.55 52.14
C TYR A 50 50.39 -84.55 53.31
N ASP A 51 51.02 -83.37 53.17
CA ASP A 51 51.04 -82.32 54.22
C ASP A 51 49.63 -81.74 54.51
N TYR A 52 48.64 -82.01 53.63
CA TYR A 52 47.27 -81.49 53.74
C TYR A 52 46.27 -82.47 54.39
N LEU A 53 46.64 -83.74 54.57
CA LEU A 53 45.70 -84.77 55.07
C LEU A 53 45.71 -84.90 56.59
N ASP A 54 46.88 -84.81 57.25
CA ASP A 54 46.99 -84.78 58.72
C ASP A 54 46.19 -83.64 59.38
N ALA A 55 45.93 -82.56 58.63
CA ALA A 55 45.21 -81.38 59.11
C ALA A 55 43.68 -81.59 59.24
N LEU A 56 43.10 -82.66 58.67
CA LEU A 56 41.64 -82.83 58.57
C LEU A 56 41.04 -83.90 59.51
N GLU A 57 41.83 -84.81 60.09
CA GLU A 57 41.30 -85.79 61.06
C GLU A 57 41.08 -85.22 62.49
N SER A 58 41.57 -84.00 62.78
CA SER A 58 41.59 -83.45 64.15
C SER A 58 40.33 -82.71 64.63
N GLU A 59 39.38 -82.33 63.75
CA GLU A 59 38.19 -81.53 64.12
C GLU A 59 36.84 -82.21 63.77
N SER A 60 36.53 -83.35 64.39
CA SER A 60 35.21 -84.02 64.22
C SER A 60 34.55 -84.57 65.49
N ALA A 61 34.80 -83.99 66.67
CA ALA A 61 33.95 -84.12 67.86
C ALA A 61 34.21 -82.97 68.88
N GLY A 62 33.22 -82.34 69.54
CA GLY A 62 31.76 -82.38 69.37
C GLY A 62 30.98 -82.34 70.70
N GLN A 63 30.25 -81.24 71.00
CA GLN A 63 29.17 -81.22 72.00
C GLN A 63 28.25 -80.00 71.91
N LEU A 64 27.09 -80.05 72.60
CA LEU A 64 25.90 -79.21 72.39
C LEU A 64 25.84 -77.95 73.27
N PRO A 65 25.19 -76.86 72.82
CA PRO A 65 24.74 -75.77 73.69
C PRO A 65 23.27 -75.91 74.13
N SER A 66 22.98 -75.56 75.39
CA SER A 66 21.62 -75.54 75.96
C SER A 66 21.38 -74.26 76.76
N ILE A 67 20.49 -73.39 76.23
CA ILE A 67 19.60 -72.41 76.90
C ILE A 67 20.21 -71.43 77.95
N THR A 68 19.70 -70.18 77.93
CA THR A 68 19.63 -69.15 79.01
C THR A 68 20.55 -67.91 78.94
N SER A 69 19.91 -66.81 78.54
CA SER A 69 19.88 -65.50 79.22
C SER A 69 21.15 -64.66 79.53
N ARG A 70 21.12 -63.45 78.92
CA ARG A 70 21.24 -62.10 79.54
C ARG A 70 22.60 -61.49 79.92
N VAL A 71 22.60 -60.15 79.75
CA VAL A 71 23.40 -59.09 80.43
C VAL A 71 24.84 -58.82 79.94
N SER A 72 24.91 -57.81 79.08
CA SER A 72 25.76 -56.59 79.18
C SER A 72 27.21 -56.67 79.67
N SER A 73 28.16 -56.38 78.77
CA SER A 73 29.18 -55.34 79.01
C SER A 73 29.79 -54.80 77.69
N ALA A 74 29.99 -53.47 77.66
CA ALA A 74 30.86 -52.75 76.71
C ALA A 74 32.11 -52.27 77.49
N PRO A 75 33.16 -51.65 76.90
CA PRO A 75 33.35 -51.19 75.51
C PRO A 75 34.63 -51.79 74.85
N SER A 76 35.03 -51.41 73.62
CA SER A 76 36.01 -50.32 73.41
C SER A 76 36.23 -50.00 71.91
N TYR A 77 36.70 -48.78 71.66
CA TYR A 77 36.84 -48.08 70.39
C TYR A 77 37.84 -48.68 69.39
N ARG A 78 37.46 -48.78 68.11
CA ARG A 78 38.13 -48.05 67.02
C ARG A 78 37.24 -47.95 65.76
N ALA A 79 37.61 -47.05 64.84
CA ALA A 79 36.76 -46.67 63.70
C ALA A 79 37.50 -46.76 62.37
N ARG A 80 36.77 -47.16 61.30
CA ARG A 80 36.70 -46.52 59.96
C ARG A 80 36.32 -47.50 58.82
N GLN A 81 35.38 -47.02 58.01
CA GLN A 81 35.29 -47.17 56.54
C GLN A 81 34.79 -48.48 55.90
N SER A 82 33.48 -48.45 55.60
CA SER A 82 32.94 -48.52 54.23
C SER A 82 32.97 -49.84 53.44
N ARG A 83 31.80 -50.49 53.36
CA ARG A 83 30.97 -50.53 52.11
C ARG A 83 29.53 -51.01 52.42
N ARG A 84 28.60 -50.78 51.49
CA ARG A 84 27.20 -51.29 51.53
C ARG A 84 27.16 -52.78 51.16
N PRO A 85 26.09 -53.52 51.51
CA PRO A 85 24.92 -53.61 50.62
C PRO A 85 23.58 -53.30 51.32
N ALA A 86 22.46 -53.49 50.62
CA ALA A 86 21.12 -53.09 51.04
C ALA A 86 20.24 -54.26 51.51
N LYS A 87 19.13 -53.96 52.21
CA LYS A 87 17.93 -54.82 52.20
C LYS A 87 16.62 -54.03 52.35
N GLU A 88 15.83 -54.09 51.29
CA GLU A 88 14.36 -54.25 51.17
C GLU A 88 13.35 -53.72 52.22
N PHE A 89 12.26 -53.18 51.63
CA PHE A 89 10.86 -53.17 52.08
C PHE A 89 10.39 -52.26 53.23
N GLY A 90 9.26 -51.59 52.96
CA GLY A 90 8.51 -50.71 53.84
C GLY A 90 7.52 -49.88 53.02
N TRP A 91 6.26 -50.32 52.95
CA TRP A 91 5.16 -49.57 52.31
C TRP A 91 4.44 -48.73 53.38
N GLU A 92 4.11 -47.48 53.07
CA GLU A 92 2.87 -46.82 53.50
C GLU A 92 2.61 -45.54 52.69
N GLU A 93 1.43 -44.93 52.85
CA GLU A 93 0.83 -44.01 51.87
C GLU A 93 0.84 -42.51 52.26
N ASP A 94 0.51 -41.70 51.24
CA ASP A 94 -0.22 -40.41 51.30
C ASP A 94 0.53 -39.06 51.53
N ALA A 95 -0.13 -38.01 51.01
CA ALA A 95 -0.04 -36.58 51.28
C ALA A 95 1.27 -35.82 50.99
N GLY A 96 1.20 -34.82 50.07
CA GLY A 96 2.14 -33.68 50.08
C GLY A 96 2.33 -32.92 48.76
N ARG A 97 1.82 -31.69 48.67
CA ARG A 97 1.98 -30.77 47.52
C ARG A 97 3.41 -30.17 47.37
N PRO A 98 3.75 -29.55 46.21
CA PRO A 98 5.14 -29.42 45.76
C PRO A 98 5.86 -28.08 46.04
N ASN A 99 7.18 -28.19 46.16
CA ASN A 99 8.25 -27.22 45.79
C ASN A 99 9.59 -28.01 45.88
N GLY A 100 10.67 -27.72 45.16
CA GLY A 100 10.95 -26.71 44.13
C GLY A 100 12.48 -26.54 43.97
N SER A 101 12.95 -26.05 42.80
CA SER A 101 14.36 -25.78 42.44
C SER A 101 15.29 -27.02 42.32
N THR A 102 16.40 -27.04 41.54
CA THR A 102 17.09 -25.96 40.78
C THR A 102 17.83 -26.52 39.53
N GLU A 103 18.33 -25.60 38.68
CA GLU A 103 19.43 -25.72 37.69
C GLU A 103 19.14 -26.31 36.28
N SER A 104 19.72 -25.78 35.18
CA SER A 104 20.54 -24.54 34.99
C SER A 104 20.52 -24.03 33.53
N SER A 105 20.84 -22.73 33.33
CA SER A 105 21.21 -22.03 32.06
C SER A 105 20.19 -22.06 30.87
N ASP A 106 20.11 -21.06 29.97
CA ASP A 106 20.85 -19.80 29.80
C ASP A 106 20.07 -18.75 28.96
N ARG A 107 20.62 -17.53 28.84
CA ARG A 107 20.41 -16.51 27.77
C ARG A 107 18.99 -15.99 27.42
N SER A 108 18.70 -14.79 27.93
CA SER A 108 17.91 -13.74 27.21
C SER A 108 18.80 -13.06 26.12
N PRO A 109 18.33 -12.12 25.25
CA PRO A 109 17.86 -10.77 25.66
C PRO A 109 16.83 -10.04 24.74
N LEU A 110 16.47 -8.79 25.13
CA LEU A 110 15.73 -7.74 24.39
C LEU A 110 14.18 -7.92 24.27
N ARG A 111 13.33 -6.89 24.28
CA ARG A 111 13.55 -5.41 24.36
C ARG A 111 12.36 -4.65 24.99
N SER A 112 12.66 -3.74 25.92
CA SER A 112 12.12 -2.35 26.06
C SER A 112 10.64 -2.02 25.80
N CYS A 113 9.97 -1.43 26.80
CA CYS A 113 9.49 -0.04 26.68
C CYS A 113 9.34 0.73 28.02
N ARG A 114 9.45 2.06 27.91
CA ARG A 114 9.30 3.13 28.91
C ARG A 114 7.98 3.89 28.59
N SER A 115 7.40 4.83 29.35
CA SER A 115 7.74 5.50 30.64
C SER A 115 6.59 6.42 31.14
N SER A 116 6.65 6.80 32.42
CA SER A 116 6.24 8.12 32.99
C SER A 116 4.77 8.57 33.10
N PHE A 117 4.50 9.20 34.25
CA PHE A 117 3.34 10.03 34.58
C PHE A 117 3.43 11.45 33.99
N SER A 118 2.29 12.10 33.70
CA SER A 118 2.01 13.49 34.17
C SER A 118 0.54 13.92 33.99
N ARG A 119 0.16 15.01 34.68
CA ARG A 119 -1.13 15.72 34.63
C ARG A 119 -1.13 16.74 33.46
N ARG A 120 -2.17 17.49 33.08
CA ARG A 120 -3.48 17.87 33.69
C ARG A 120 -4.43 18.36 32.56
N GLY A 121 -5.75 18.23 32.68
CA GLY A 121 -6.64 19.40 32.64
C GLY A 121 -8.04 19.18 31.99
N ASP A 122 -8.97 20.04 32.39
CA ASP A 122 -10.22 20.50 31.74
C ASP A 122 -11.39 19.55 31.36
N ASN A 123 -12.33 19.43 32.30
CA ASN A 123 -13.74 19.84 32.15
C ASN A 123 -14.53 19.55 30.84
N ASN A 124 -14.86 18.28 30.57
CA ASN A 124 -16.27 17.90 30.25
C ASN A 124 -16.61 16.42 30.55
N ASN A 125 -15.81 15.76 31.39
CA ASN A 125 -15.51 14.34 31.21
C ASN A 125 -16.50 13.36 31.90
N SER A 126 -17.38 13.84 32.79
CA SER A 126 -18.21 12.94 33.64
C SER A 126 -19.12 12.01 32.83
N HIS A 127 -19.82 12.55 31.82
CA HIS A 127 -20.73 11.74 30.99
C HIS A 127 -19.98 10.77 30.09
N GLN A 128 -18.82 11.19 29.53
CA GLN A 128 -17.99 10.34 28.68
C GLN A 128 -17.32 9.20 29.47
N TYR A 129 -16.92 9.45 30.73
CA TYR A 129 -16.53 8.38 31.64
C TYR A 129 -17.68 7.41 31.93
N TYR A 130 -18.90 7.89 32.20
CA TYR A 130 -20.05 7.00 32.44
C TYR A 130 -20.41 6.15 31.22
N VAL A 131 -20.37 6.71 30.00
CA VAL A 131 -20.58 5.95 28.76
C VAL A 131 -19.46 4.93 28.55
N GLY A 132 -18.18 5.33 28.64
CA GLY A 132 -17.05 4.42 28.46
C GLY A 132 -16.93 3.34 29.57
N ILE A 133 -17.43 3.61 30.77
CA ILE A 133 -17.58 2.60 31.83
C ILE A 133 -18.74 1.65 31.51
N LYS A 134 -19.88 2.16 31.02
CA LYS A 134 -21.04 1.34 30.61
C LYS A 134 -20.71 0.44 29.41
N GLU A 135 -19.96 0.93 28.43
CA GLU A 135 -19.44 0.14 27.31
C GLU A 135 -18.47 -0.94 27.79
N LYS A 136 -17.48 -0.60 28.62
CA LYS A 136 -16.58 -1.59 29.23
C LYS A 136 -17.33 -2.62 30.06
N LEU A 137 -18.35 -2.21 30.81
CA LEU A 137 -19.21 -3.13 31.57
C LEU A 137 -19.99 -4.07 30.64
N ALA A 138 -20.51 -3.56 29.52
CA ALA A 138 -21.19 -4.36 28.51
C ALA A 138 -20.24 -5.36 27.84
N THR A 139 -19.04 -4.94 27.42
CA THR A 139 -18.02 -5.82 26.84
C THR A 139 -17.57 -6.88 27.85
N ILE A 140 -17.30 -6.51 29.11
CA ILE A 140 -16.97 -7.46 30.18
C ILE A 140 -18.12 -8.44 30.45
N THR A 141 -19.38 -7.98 30.37
CA THR A 141 -20.56 -8.84 30.54
C THR A 141 -20.72 -9.82 29.37
N ILE A 142 -20.48 -9.39 28.14
CA ILE A 142 -20.49 -10.25 26.94
C ILE A 142 -19.34 -11.26 27.03
N GLU A 143 -18.11 -10.81 27.30
CA GLU A 143 -16.95 -11.68 27.51
C GLU A 143 -17.18 -12.69 28.63
N LEU A 144 -17.77 -12.29 29.75
CA LEU A 144 -18.06 -13.18 30.87
C LEU A 144 -19.15 -14.20 30.52
N ASN A 145 -20.17 -13.80 29.76
CA ASN A 145 -21.21 -14.69 29.25
C ASN A 145 -20.64 -15.71 28.26
N ASP A 146 -19.80 -15.27 27.32
CA ASP A 146 -19.19 -16.16 26.32
C ASP A 146 -18.11 -17.07 26.93
N LYS A 147 -17.34 -16.59 27.92
CA LYS A 147 -16.47 -17.43 28.76
C LYS A 147 -17.30 -18.44 29.56
N THR A 148 -18.47 -18.06 30.06
CA THR A 148 -19.39 -18.97 30.77
C THR A 148 -19.91 -20.06 29.85
N LYS A 149 -20.45 -19.72 28.67
CA LYS A 149 -20.86 -20.68 27.63
C LYS A 149 -19.71 -21.60 27.22
N THR A 150 -18.51 -21.06 27.06
CA THR A 150 -17.30 -21.84 26.73
C THR A 150 -16.96 -22.83 27.85
N ILE A 151 -17.04 -22.40 29.12
CA ILE A 151 -16.86 -23.27 30.29
C ILE A 151 -17.96 -24.35 30.35
N GLU A 152 -19.20 -24.05 29.98
CA GLU A 152 -20.29 -25.02 29.91
C GLU A 152 -20.09 -26.04 28.79
N LEU A 153 -19.72 -25.61 27.59
CA LEU A 153 -19.36 -26.50 26.48
C LEU A 153 -18.17 -27.39 26.83
N LEU A 154 -17.13 -26.86 27.48
CA LEU A 154 -15.99 -27.64 27.98
C LEU A 154 -16.38 -28.62 29.10
N LYS A 155 -17.30 -28.23 30.00
CA LYS A 155 -17.88 -29.14 31.01
C LYS A 155 -18.69 -30.25 30.35
N MET A 156 -19.47 -29.96 29.31
CA MET A 156 -20.25 -30.96 28.57
C MET A 156 -19.35 -31.90 27.75
N ALA A 157 -18.30 -31.38 27.10
CA ALA A 157 -17.27 -32.18 26.44
C ALA A 157 -16.58 -33.11 27.45
N ARG A 158 -16.08 -32.56 28.57
CA ARG A 158 -15.43 -33.36 29.63
C ARG A 158 -16.36 -34.40 30.26
N LYS A 159 -17.67 -34.12 30.39
CA LYS A 159 -18.68 -35.12 30.81
C LYS A 159 -18.87 -36.20 29.75
N LYS A 160 -18.94 -35.84 28.46
CA LYS A 160 -19.09 -36.78 27.34
C LYS A 160 -17.87 -37.70 27.22
N ASP A 161 -16.67 -37.15 27.38
CA ASP A 161 -15.44 -37.93 27.31
C ASP A 161 -15.24 -38.79 28.57
N ALA A 162 -15.60 -38.31 29.77
CA ALA A 162 -15.66 -39.14 30.97
C ALA A 162 -16.69 -40.29 30.84
N ALA A 163 -17.85 -40.05 30.22
CA ALA A 163 -18.83 -41.10 29.94
C ALA A 163 -18.27 -42.14 28.95
N LYS A 164 -17.56 -41.73 27.89
CA LYS A 164 -16.87 -42.65 26.98
C LYS A 164 -15.76 -43.45 27.68
N THR A 165 -14.93 -42.83 28.52
CA THR A 165 -13.87 -43.57 29.23
C THR A 165 -14.47 -44.58 30.20
N ASN A 166 -15.57 -44.24 30.88
CA ASN A 166 -16.27 -45.18 31.76
C ASN A 166 -16.92 -46.32 30.96
N GLN A 167 -17.47 -46.03 29.77
CA GLN A 167 -18.00 -47.06 28.87
C GLN A 167 -16.89 -48.00 28.37
N LEU A 168 -15.77 -47.46 27.88
CA LEU A 168 -14.64 -48.26 27.41
C LEU A 168 -13.98 -49.07 28.54
N LEU A 169 -13.97 -48.56 29.78
CA LEU A 169 -13.54 -49.31 30.95
C LEU A 169 -14.52 -50.44 31.27
N ALA A 170 -15.83 -50.19 31.27
CA ALA A 170 -16.84 -51.22 31.48
C ALA A 170 -16.82 -52.31 30.39
N GLU A 171 -16.64 -51.94 29.12
CA GLU A 171 -16.49 -52.88 27.99
C GLU A 171 -15.20 -53.72 28.13
N ALA A 172 -14.10 -53.13 28.61
CA ALA A 172 -12.86 -53.85 28.90
C ALA A 172 -12.98 -54.77 30.12
N GLU A 173 -13.64 -54.33 31.19
CA GLU A 173 -13.94 -55.12 32.38
C GLU A 173 -14.87 -56.29 32.05
N GLU A 174 -15.88 -56.08 31.21
CA GLU A 174 -16.76 -57.16 30.72
C GLU A 174 -15.96 -58.16 29.87
N HIS A 175 -15.15 -57.69 28.90
CA HIS A 175 -14.30 -58.58 28.09
C HIS A 175 -13.31 -59.40 28.96
N MET A 176 -12.70 -58.78 29.97
CA MET A 176 -11.78 -59.45 30.90
C MET A 176 -12.50 -60.45 31.81
N THR A 177 -13.69 -60.13 32.32
CA THR A 177 -14.49 -61.06 33.15
C THR A 177 -15.07 -62.21 32.33
N GLN A 178 -15.53 -61.97 31.09
CA GLN A 178 -15.88 -63.03 30.13
C GLN A 178 -14.68 -63.93 29.82
N GLY A 179 -13.47 -63.35 29.62
CA GLY A 179 -12.24 -64.09 29.41
C GLY A 179 -11.86 -64.99 30.60
N LEU A 180 -11.94 -64.47 31.82
CA LEU A 180 -11.73 -65.21 33.06
C LEU A 180 -12.76 -66.33 33.24
N ALA A 181 -14.05 -66.08 32.98
CA ALA A 181 -15.10 -67.09 33.05
C ALA A 181 -14.89 -68.22 32.01
N ALA A 182 -14.47 -67.87 30.79
CA ALA A 182 -14.11 -68.86 29.77
C ALA A 182 -12.87 -69.68 30.15
N GLN A 183 -11.88 -69.08 30.82
CA GLN A 183 -10.71 -69.78 31.34
C GLN A 183 -11.06 -70.71 32.51
N GLN A 184 -11.90 -70.26 33.45
CA GLN A 184 -12.45 -71.10 34.52
C GLN A 184 -13.25 -72.27 33.95
N GLN A 185 -14.10 -72.05 32.94
CA GLN A 185 -14.85 -73.14 32.31
C GLN A 185 -13.93 -74.16 31.62
N LYS A 186 -12.82 -73.73 31.00
CA LYS A 186 -11.81 -74.64 30.43
C LYS A 186 -11.14 -75.49 31.52
N PHE A 187 -10.72 -74.88 32.63
CA PHE A 187 -10.12 -75.62 33.75
C PHE A 187 -11.12 -76.57 34.43
N ASN A 188 -12.37 -76.15 34.62
CA ASN A 188 -13.41 -77.01 35.19
C ASN A 188 -13.69 -78.23 34.30
N LYS A 189 -13.77 -78.05 32.97
CA LYS A 189 -13.91 -79.14 31.99
C LYS A 189 -12.68 -80.06 31.93
N GLU A 190 -11.49 -79.56 32.24
CA GLU A 190 -10.31 -80.42 32.34
C GLU A 190 -10.30 -81.19 33.66
N LEU A 191 -10.61 -80.54 34.79
CA LEU A 191 -10.80 -81.20 36.09
C LEU A 191 -11.88 -82.28 36.02
N GLU A 192 -12.98 -82.05 35.31
CA GLU A 192 -14.05 -83.01 35.04
C GLU A 192 -13.50 -84.27 34.33
N LYS A 193 -12.74 -84.12 33.24
CA LYS A 193 -12.05 -85.25 32.58
C LYS A 193 -11.04 -85.96 33.49
N GLN A 194 -10.27 -85.22 34.30
CA GLN A 194 -9.29 -85.82 35.20
C GLN A 194 -9.99 -86.61 36.33
N MET A 195 -11.17 -86.16 36.77
CA MET A 195 -12.03 -86.90 37.71
C MET A 195 -12.65 -88.13 37.05
N ASP A 196 -13.17 -88.03 35.83
CA ASP A 196 -13.66 -89.20 35.06
C ASP A 196 -12.54 -90.22 34.83
N PHE A 197 -11.33 -89.78 34.51
CA PHE A 197 -10.16 -90.65 34.35
C PHE A 197 -9.77 -91.33 35.67
N ALA A 198 -9.77 -90.59 36.79
CA ALA A 198 -9.54 -91.16 38.12
C ALA A 198 -10.65 -92.16 38.51
N GLN A 199 -11.92 -91.86 38.21
CA GLN A 199 -13.07 -92.72 38.44
C GLN A 199 -12.95 -94.03 37.64
N ASN A 200 -12.56 -93.95 36.37
CA ASN A 200 -12.30 -95.09 35.51
C ASN A 200 -11.12 -95.95 36.02
N LEU A 201 -10.02 -95.34 36.45
CA LEU A 201 -8.91 -96.05 37.09
C LEU A 201 -9.32 -96.75 38.40
N VAL A 202 -10.23 -96.15 39.18
CA VAL A 202 -10.80 -96.77 40.37
C VAL A 202 -11.70 -97.95 40.01
N THR A 203 -12.55 -97.85 38.98
CA THR A 203 -13.37 -98.99 38.53
C THR A 203 -12.51 -100.11 37.97
N ASP A 204 -11.50 -99.82 37.16
CA ASP A 204 -10.57 -100.81 36.60
C ASP A 204 -9.77 -101.51 37.69
N LYS A 205 -9.24 -100.75 38.67
CA LYS A 205 -8.59 -101.31 39.85
C LYS A 205 -9.53 -102.21 40.65
N SER A 206 -10.82 -101.86 40.76
CA SER A 206 -11.82 -102.71 41.44
C SER A 206 -12.16 -103.99 40.66
N GLY A 207 -12.15 -103.94 39.32
CA GLY A 207 -12.34 -105.10 38.45
C GLY A 207 -11.13 -106.03 38.45
N LEU A 208 -9.92 -105.47 38.47
CA LEU A 208 -8.67 -106.21 38.64
C LEU A 208 -8.59 -106.87 40.02
N ALA A 209 -8.99 -106.17 41.09
CA ALA A 209 -9.06 -106.75 42.43
C ALA A 209 -10.00 -107.96 42.47
N LYS A 210 -11.22 -107.85 41.93
CA LYS A 210 -12.17 -108.96 41.81
C LYS A 210 -11.58 -110.14 41.03
N ARG A 211 -10.90 -109.90 39.91
CA ARG A 211 -10.20 -110.95 39.16
C ARG A 211 -9.08 -111.64 39.96
N CYS A 212 -8.35 -110.89 40.78
CA CYS A 212 -7.36 -111.47 41.68
C CYS A 212 -8.03 -112.34 42.74
N ASP A 213 -9.14 -111.89 43.35
CA ASP A 213 -9.90 -112.66 44.34
C ASP A 213 -10.51 -113.93 43.73
N GLU A 214 -11.05 -113.85 42.51
CA GLU A 214 -11.54 -114.98 41.71
C GLU A 214 -10.43 -116.01 41.45
N LEU A 215 -9.27 -115.57 40.95
CA LEU A 215 -8.11 -116.45 40.68
C LEU A 215 -7.53 -117.06 41.97
N VAL A 216 -7.55 -116.33 43.09
CA VAL A 216 -7.17 -116.86 44.41
C VAL A 216 -8.16 -117.94 44.86
N ALA A 217 -9.47 -117.72 44.69
CA ALA A 217 -10.50 -118.70 45.02
C ALA A 217 -10.40 -119.98 44.15
N GLU A 218 -10.13 -119.83 42.84
CA GLU A 218 -9.86 -120.97 41.94
C GLU A 218 -8.59 -121.73 42.35
N THR A 219 -7.51 -121.00 42.67
CA THR A 219 -6.23 -121.60 43.12
C THR A 219 -6.40 -122.36 44.44
N GLN A 220 -7.15 -121.80 45.41
CA GLN A 220 -7.49 -122.50 46.65
C GLN A 220 -8.34 -123.75 46.38
N LYS A 221 -9.36 -123.66 45.52
CA LYS A 221 -10.20 -124.80 45.12
C LYS A 221 -9.37 -125.91 44.49
N ALA A 222 -8.49 -125.59 43.56
CA ALA A 222 -7.55 -126.53 42.95
C ALA A 222 -6.62 -127.19 43.99
N ASN A 223 -6.04 -126.40 44.90
CA ASN A 223 -5.17 -126.90 45.97
C ASN A 223 -5.91 -127.86 46.93
N THR A 224 -7.16 -127.55 47.32
CA THR A 224 -7.95 -128.49 48.15
C THR A 224 -8.28 -129.79 47.42
N ASN A 225 -8.42 -129.78 46.09
CA ASN A 225 -8.60 -131.00 45.30
C ASN A 225 -7.30 -131.82 45.21
N ALA A 226 -6.16 -131.19 44.95
CA ALA A 226 -4.86 -131.84 44.97
C ALA A 226 -4.56 -132.49 46.34
N ALA A 227 -4.92 -131.83 47.45
CA ALA A 227 -4.80 -132.39 48.79
C ALA A 227 -5.70 -133.62 49.03
N ARG A 228 -6.95 -133.59 48.56
CA ARG A 228 -7.86 -134.76 48.60
C ARG A 228 -7.32 -135.94 47.79
N GLU A 229 -6.74 -135.67 46.62
CA GLU A 229 -6.13 -136.71 45.78
C GLU A 229 -4.85 -137.27 46.41
N ALA A 230 -4.00 -136.43 47.00
CA ALA A 230 -2.81 -136.87 47.72
C ALA A 230 -3.13 -137.84 48.87
N GLU A 231 -4.13 -137.54 49.72
CA GLU A 231 -4.58 -138.48 50.75
C GLU A 231 -5.19 -139.76 50.15
N ARG A 232 -5.92 -139.68 49.03
CA ARG A 232 -6.45 -140.85 48.32
C ARG A 232 -5.34 -141.76 47.79
N PHE A 233 -4.23 -141.21 47.29
CA PHE A 233 -3.06 -141.99 46.87
C PHE A 233 -2.30 -142.57 48.06
N LYS A 234 -2.12 -141.79 49.12
CA LYS A 234 -1.48 -142.19 50.38
C LYS A 234 -2.22 -143.34 51.08
N LEU A 235 -3.55 -143.38 51.03
CA LEU A 235 -4.35 -144.51 51.52
C LEU A 235 -4.11 -145.77 50.69
N LYS A 236 -4.24 -145.71 49.36
CA LYS A 236 -3.91 -146.83 48.45
C LYS A 236 -2.51 -147.40 48.67
N LEU A 237 -1.54 -146.55 49.00
CA LEU A 237 -0.15 -146.95 49.27
C LEU A 237 0.02 -147.69 50.61
N LYS A 238 -0.89 -147.48 51.59
CA LYS A 238 -0.91 -148.27 52.84
C LYS A 238 -1.44 -149.68 52.58
N ASP A 239 -2.62 -149.81 51.97
CA ASP A 239 -3.24 -151.09 51.61
C ASP A 239 -2.26 -152.01 50.85
N ALA A 240 -1.48 -151.43 49.92
CA ALA A 240 -0.47 -152.16 49.16
C ALA A 240 0.67 -152.71 50.04
N LYS A 241 1.16 -151.92 51.01
CA LYS A 241 2.24 -152.32 51.93
C LYS A 241 1.79 -153.40 52.91
N GLU A 242 0.58 -153.31 53.42
CA GLU A 242 0.02 -154.29 54.37
C GLU A 242 -0.13 -155.67 53.72
N ARG A 243 -0.64 -155.73 52.48
CA ARG A 243 -0.72 -156.98 51.69
C ARG A 243 0.64 -157.65 51.49
N TRP A 244 1.68 -156.86 51.18
CA TRP A 244 3.06 -157.36 51.03
C TRP A 244 3.63 -157.91 52.35
N SER A 245 3.40 -157.21 53.46
CA SER A 245 3.89 -157.63 54.79
C SER A 245 3.33 -159.00 55.22
N VAL A 246 2.03 -159.23 54.98
CA VAL A 246 1.37 -160.52 55.27
C VAL A 246 1.95 -161.65 54.42
N GLN A 247 2.15 -161.41 53.12
CA GLN A 247 2.65 -162.44 52.18
C GLN A 247 4.08 -162.90 52.52
N GLU A 248 4.94 -161.98 52.95
CA GLU A 248 6.33 -162.27 53.29
C GLU A 248 6.47 -163.04 54.61
N LYS A 249 5.57 -162.83 55.58
CA LYS A 249 5.59 -163.58 56.86
C LYS A 249 5.44 -165.09 56.65
N VAL A 250 4.43 -165.49 55.88
CA VAL A 250 4.11 -166.90 55.57
C VAL A 250 5.30 -167.64 54.96
N ARG A 251 6.18 -166.94 54.23
CA ARG A 251 7.33 -167.52 53.54
C ARG A 251 8.48 -167.91 54.48
N ARG A 252 8.62 -167.25 55.64
CA ARG A 252 9.68 -167.55 56.61
C ARG A 252 9.36 -168.79 57.45
N ASP A 253 8.13 -168.90 57.92
CA ASP A 253 7.71 -169.97 58.84
C ASP A 253 7.88 -171.37 58.20
N GLN A 254 7.68 -171.48 56.89
CA GLN A 254 7.88 -172.72 56.11
C GLN A 254 9.35 -173.16 55.95
N TRP A 255 10.32 -172.24 56.10
CA TRP A 255 11.74 -172.54 55.93
C TRP A 255 12.36 -173.15 57.20
N ILE A 256 11.96 -172.63 58.37
CA ILE A 256 12.52 -172.99 59.68
C ILE A 256 12.31 -174.48 60.00
N VAL A 257 11.09 -174.99 59.78
CA VAL A 257 10.72 -176.39 60.08
C VAL A 257 11.65 -177.38 59.36
N LYS A 258 11.89 -177.19 58.07
CA LYS A 258 12.69 -178.09 57.23
C LYS A 258 14.14 -178.23 57.70
N LYS A 259 14.73 -177.18 58.28
CA LYS A 259 16.13 -177.22 58.77
C LYS A 259 16.29 -177.87 60.14
N THR A 260 15.19 -178.10 60.87
CA THR A 260 15.25 -178.71 62.21
C THR A 260 15.28 -180.25 62.16
N GLU A 261 14.82 -180.85 61.07
CA GLU A 261 14.80 -182.31 60.87
C GLU A 261 16.14 -182.86 60.35
N GLU A 262 16.84 -182.07 59.51
CA GLU A 262 18.08 -182.43 58.84
C GLU A 262 19.25 -182.65 59.82
N ILE A 263 19.29 -181.87 60.90
CA ILE A 263 20.40 -181.85 61.89
C ILE A 263 20.43 -183.13 62.75
N LYS A 264 19.29 -183.79 62.99
CA LYS A 264 19.17 -184.89 63.97
C LYS A 264 19.77 -186.23 63.53
N LYS A 265 20.20 -186.38 62.28
CA LYS A 265 20.59 -187.69 61.69
C LYS A 265 22.10 -187.88 61.47
N SER A 266 22.95 -186.88 61.73
CA SER A 266 24.29 -186.85 61.13
C SER A 266 25.47 -187.26 62.04
N THR A 267 25.44 -186.97 63.35
CA THR A 267 26.68 -186.93 64.17
C THR A 267 26.44 -187.21 65.66
N VAL A 268 26.67 -188.44 66.13
CA VAL A 268 26.74 -188.78 67.58
C VAL A 268 27.76 -189.92 67.82
N ALA A 269 28.65 -189.73 68.81
CA ALA A 269 29.40 -190.77 69.56
C ALA A 269 30.37 -191.73 68.83
N ALA A 270 31.26 -191.23 67.97
CA ALA A 270 32.44 -192.01 67.51
C ALA A 270 33.80 -191.25 67.54
N LEU A 271 33.79 -189.92 67.56
CA LEU A 271 34.99 -189.07 67.54
C LEU A 271 34.95 -187.96 68.60
N GLU A 272 34.01 -188.02 69.56
CA GLU A 272 33.66 -186.94 70.48
C GLU A 272 34.86 -186.27 71.20
N PRO A 273 35.90 -186.99 71.71
CA PRO A 273 37.01 -186.35 72.43
C PRO A 273 37.91 -185.50 71.52
N ASP A 274 38.36 -186.06 70.39
CA ASP A 274 39.21 -185.33 69.43
C ASP A 274 38.41 -184.25 68.69
N ILE A 275 37.12 -184.52 68.42
CA ILE A 275 36.17 -183.50 67.99
C ILE A 275 36.09 -182.38 69.03
N GLN A 276 36.02 -182.64 70.34
CA GLN A 276 35.97 -181.56 71.33
C GLN A 276 37.25 -180.74 71.39
N LEU A 277 38.45 -181.32 71.18
CA LEU A 277 39.70 -180.54 71.12
C LEU A 277 39.80 -179.72 69.82
N ILE A 278 39.49 -180.32 68.67
CA ILE A 278 39.50 -179.65 67.36
C ILE A 278 38.36 -178.62 67.28
N LEU A 279 37.21 -178.86 67.89
CA LEU A 279 36.15 -177.87 68.07
C LEU A 279 36.51 -176.81 69.09
N ALA A 280 37.30 -177.06 70.13
CA ALA A 280 37.72 -176.01 71.06
C ALA A 280 38.61 -174.99 70.31
N LYS A 281 39.67 -175.47 69.66
CA LYS A 281 40.53 -174.61 68.84
C LYS A 281 39.74 -173.99 67.67
N GLY A 282 39.00 -174.81 66.93
CA GLY A 282 38.18 -174.41 65.80
C GLY A 282 37.06 -173.43 66.15
N LYS A 283 36.48 -173.50 67.36
CA LYS A 283 35.57 -172.47 67.89
C LYS A 283 36.34 -171.17 68.11
N THR A 284 37.47 -171.18 68.83
CA THR A 284 38.21 -169.93 69.08
C THR A 284 38.74 -169.29 67.80
N ASP A 285 39.10 -170.07 66.78
CA ASP A 285 39.57 -169.56 65.49
C ASP A 285 38.40 -169.14 64.58
N LEU A 286 37.23 -169.83 64.63
CA LEU A 286 35.98 -169.34 64.03
C LEU A 286 35.45 -168.08 64.73
N GLU A 287 35.63 -167.94 66.03
CA GLU A 287 35.18 -166.80 66.81
C GLU A 287 36.05 -165.59 66.50
N LYS A 288 37.38 -165.72 66.47
CA LYS A 288 38.28 -164.68 65.92
C LYS A 288 37.93 -164.31 64.47
N ALA A 289 37.66 -165.29 63.61
CA ALA A 289 37.30 -165.03 62.21
C ALA A 289 35.92 -164.35 62.08
N ARG A 290 34.93 -164.72 62.89
CA ARG A 290 33.61 -164.08 62.96
C ARG A 290 33.68 -162.68 63.56
N GLU A 291 34.53 -162.48 64.57
CA GLU A 291 34.79 -161.20 65.21
C GLU A 291 35.46 -160.26 64.22
N ALA A 292 36.55 -160.68 63.56
CA ALA A 292 37.20 -159.96 62.47
C ALA A 292 36.23 -159.62 61.32
N ALA A 293 35.43 -160.58 60.84
CA ALA A 293 34.41 -160.33 59.81
C ALA A 293 33.22 -159.48 60.32
N SER A 294 33.01 -159.38 61.64
CA SER A 294 32.06 -158.43 62.23
C SER A 294 32.67 -157.03 62.32
N ASP A 295 33.96 -156.94 62.60
CA ASP A 295 34.75 -155.71 62.69
C ASP A 295 34.95 -155.06 61.32
N GLU A 296 35.31 -155.84 60.30
CA GLU A 296 35.39 -155.39 58.91
C GLU A 296 34.02 -154.93 58.41
N ARG A 297 32.97 -155.69 58.67
CA ARG A 297 31.59 -155.29 58.35
C ARG A 297 31.18 -154.00 59.08
N ARG A 298 31.53 -153.83 60.35
CA ARG A 298 31.27 -152.61 61.13
C ARG A 298 32.08 -151.43 60.62
N LYS A 299 33.35 -151.63 60.26
CA LYS A 299 34.22 -150.63 59.61
C LYS A 299 33.64 -150.19 58.26
N LEU A 300 33.21 -151.14 57.43
CA LEU A 300 32.56 -150.87 56.13
C LEU A 300 31.20 -150.17 56.30
N GLN A 301 30.39 -150.55 57.29
CA GLN A 301 29.13 -149.84 57.60
C GLN A 301 29.40 -148.41 58.04
N LEU A 302 30.29 -148.19 59.02
CA LEU A 302 30.69 -146.85 59.46
C LEU A 302 31.34 -146.02 58.35
N GLN A 303 32.05 -146.65 57.40
CA GLN A 303 32.62 -145.98 56.25
C GLN A 303 31.53 -145.55 55.25
N LEU A 304 30.60 -146.45 54.90
CA LEU A 304 29.46 -146.14 54.03
C LEU A 304 28.53 -145.08 54.65
N GLU A 305 28.37 -145.07 55.98
CA GLU A 305 27.63 -144.03 56.70
C GLU A 305 28.35 -142.68 56.62
N LYS A 306 29.68 -142.63 56.84
CA LYS A 306 30.48 -141.40 56.64
C LYS A 306 30.48 -140.91 55.20
N ASP A 307 30.58 -141.81 54.23
CA ASP A 307 30.59 -141.45 52.80
C ASP A 307 29.21 -140.95 52.36
N ARG A 308 28.12 -141.55 52.87
CA ARG A 308 26.75 -141.04 52.70
C ARG A 308 26.59 -139.67 53.35
N ASP A 309 27.06 -139.49 54.59
CA ASP A 309 26.80 -138.27 55.35
C ASP A 309 27.65 -137.10 54.87
N THR A 310 28.89 -137.35 54.39
CA THR A 310 29.67 -136.34 53.67
C THR A 310 29.11 -136.03 52.28
N ALA A 311 28.52 -137.00 51.57
CA ALA A 311 27.79 -136.74 50.32
C ALA A 311 26.51 -135.91 50.56
N LEU A 312 25.75 -136.22 51.61
CA LEU A 312 24.59 -135.45 52.03
C LEU A 312 24.97 -134.03 52.48
N GLN A 313 26.09 -133.85 53.19
CA GLN A 313 26.55 -132.53 53.59
C GLN A 313 27.01 -131.70 52.37
N ARG A 314 27.86 -132.26 51.50
CA ARG A 314 28.25 -131.59 50.23
C ARG A 314 27.02 -131.16 49.41
N LEU A 315 25.98 -131.99 49.37
CA LEU A 315 24.73 -131.67 48.66
C LEU A 315 23.94 -130.53 49.32
N LYS A 316 23.91 -130.44 50.67
CA LYS A 316 23.37 -129.25 51.37
C LYS A 316 24.20 -128.02 51.05
N ASP A 317 25.53 -128.11 51.21
CA ASP A 317 26.46 -126.99 50.96
C ASP A 317 26.31 -126.47 49.51
N ASP A 318 26.09 -127.38 48.54
CA ASP A 318 25.79 -127.04 47.15
C ASP A 318 24.45 -126.33 46.97
N TYR A 319 23.39 -126.76 47.66
CA TYR A 319 22.09 -126.09 47.61
C TYR A 319 22.12 -124.74 48.32
N GLU A 320 22.80 -124.63 49.46
CA GLU A 320 22.98 -123.38 50.21
C GLU A 320 23.78 -122.36 49.39
N ARG A 321 24.89 -122.77 48.77
CA ARG A 321 25.64 -121.91 47.82
C ARG A 321 24.76 -121.46 46.65
N LYS A 322 24.01 -122.36 46.00
CA LYS A 322 23.08 -122.00 44.91
C LYS A 322 21.97 -121.04 45.35
N LEU A 323 21.47 -121.18 46.59
CA LEU A 323 20.46 -120.27 47.17
C LEU A 323 21.05 -118.89 47.49
N VAL A 324 22.29 -118.82 47.99
CA VAL A 324 23.02 -117.56 48.20
C VAL A 324 23.30 -116.88 46.87
N GLU A 325 23.91 -117.58 45.91
CA GLU A 325 24.17 -117.08 44.57
C GLU A 325 22.90 -116.54 43.88
N ALA A 326 21.77 -117.24 44.00
CA ALA A 326 20.51 -116.79 43.40
C ALA A 326 20.01 -115.49 44.05
N ARG A 327 20.09 -115.37 45.39
CA ARG A 327 19.74 -114.15 46.12
C ARG A 327 20.68 -113.00 45.78
N GLU A 328 21.96 -113.26 45.60
CA GLU A 328 22.97 -112.26 45.22
C GLU A 328 22.77 -111.81 43.77
N LYS A 329 22.47 -112.72 42.84
CA LYS A 329 22.13 -112.42 41.44
C LYS A 329 20.87 -111.55 41.34
N GLU A 330 19.82 -111.81 42.14
CA GLU A 330 18.65 -110.91 42.19
C GLU A 330 18.94 -109.58 42.89
N ARG A 331 19.74 -109.55 43.97
CA ARG A 331 20.21 -108.30 44.60
C ARG A 331 21.00 -107.43 43.61
N ALA A 332 21.92 -108.01 42.84
CA ALA A 332 22.70 -107.29 41.83
C ALA A 332 21.83 -106.75 40.69
N LYS A 333 20.81 -107.50 40.24
CA LYS A 333 19.80 -107.02 39.26
C LYS A 333 18.95 -105.88 39.81
N LEU A 334 18.60 -105.90 41.10
CA LEU A 334 17.84 -104.83 41.74
C LEU A 334 18.70 -103.58 41.96
N MET A 335 19.96 -103.75 42.37
CA MET A 335 20.91 -102.65 42.52
C MET A 335 21.16 -101.96 41.17
N THR A 336 21.57 -102.70 40.13
CA THR A 336 21.82 -102.13 38.80
C THR A 336 20.59 -101.48 38.15
N ARG A 337 19.36 -101.91 38.50
CA ARG A 337 18.12 -101.22 38.10
C ARG A 337 17.89 -99.92 38.87
N LEU A 338 18.25 -99.87 40.15
CA LEU A 338 18.17 -98.67 40.98
C LEU A 338 19.24 -97.65 40.54
N ASP A 339 20.48 -98.10 40.37
CA ASP A 339 21.59 -97.29 39.85
C ASP A 339 21.24 -96.67 38.48
N ALA A 340 20.62 -97.46 37.58
CA ALA A 340 20.17 -96.98 36.28
C ALA A 340 19.02 -95.96 36.39
N ALA A 341 18.03 -96.20 37.26
CA ALA A 341 16.92 -95.26 37.48
C ALA A 341 17.40 -93.94 38.10
N ASP A 342 18.33 -93.99 39.06
CA ASP A 342 18.95 -92.82 39.67
C ASP A 342 19.81 -92.06 38.64
N ALA A 343 20.55 -92.76 37.78
CA ALA A 343 21.29 -92.15 36.68
C ALA A 343 20.36 -91.46 35.65
N GLU A 344 19.24 -92.09 35.27
CA GLU A 344 18.22 -91.49 34.40
C GLU A 344 17.60 -90.24 35.05
N LEU A 345 17.25 -90.29 36.34
CA LEU A 345 16.72 -89.13 37.07
C LEU A 345 17.75 -88.00 37.19
N GLN A 346 19.02 -88.31 37.44
CA GLN A 346 20.10 -87.32 37.44
C GLN A 346 20.33 -86.73 36.04
N GLN A 347 20.23 -87.53 34.98
CA GLN A 347 20.31 -87.06 33.59
C GLN A 347 19.11 -86.16 33.24
N GLN A 348 17.90 -86.50 33.68
CA GLN A 348 16.71 -85.66 33.49
C GLN A 348 16.83 -84.34 34.25
N LEU A 349 17.23 -84.36 35.53
CA LEU A 349 17.42 -83.15 36.36
C LEU A 349 18.54 -82.24 35.82
N SER A 350 19.67 -82.80 35.40
CA SER A 350 20.75 -82.02 34.78
C SER A 350 20.33 -81.45 33.41
N THR A 351 19.56 -82.20 32.61
CA THR A 351 18.99 -81.70 31.35
C THR A 351 17.96 -80.59 31.58
N GLN A 352 17.10 -80.70 32.60
CA GLN A 352 16.15 -79.64 32.96
C GLN A 352 16.87 -78.37 33.46
N ARG A 353 17.86 -78.52 34.36
CA ARG A 353 18.71 -77.40 34.81
C ARG A 353 19.41 -76.71 33.64
N ARG A 354 19.98 -77.49 32.72
CA ARG A 354 20.64 -76.95 31.52
C ARG A 354 19.66 -76.21 30.60
N ARG A 355 18.46 -76.76 30.32
CA ARG A 355 17.43 -76.07 29.53
C ARG A 355 17.00 -74.75 30.18
N LEU A 356 16.70 -74.75 31.48
CA LEU A 356 16.33 -73.53 32.20
C LEU A 356 17.47 -72.49 32.22
N GLN A 357 18.73 -72.92 32.24
CA GLN A 357 19.88 -72.03 32.07
C GLN A 357 19.99 -71.51 30.64
N GLU A 358 19.85 -72.36 29.62
CA GLU A 358 19.85 -71.98 28.20
C GLU A 358 18.72 -70.98 27.87
N GLU A 359 17.53 -71.19 28.43
CA GLU A 359 16.36 -70.30 28.33
C GLU A 359 16.59 -68.96 29.08
N ALA A 360 17.16 -68.99 30.29
CA ALA A 360 17.50 -67.78 31.04
C ALA A 360 18.64 -66.98 30.38
N GLU A 361 19.61 -67.65 29.76
CA GLU A 361 20.66 -67.00 28.98
C GLU A 361 20.13 -66.45 27.66
N ALA A 362 19.24 -67.17 26.96
CA ALA A 362 18.57 -66.71 25.74
C ALA A 362 17.75 -65.44 25.99
N THR A 363 16.79 -65.47 26.92
CA THR A 363 15.94 -64.31 27.28
C THR A 363 16.76 -63.10 27.75
N ARG A 364 17.84 -63.33 28.50
CA ARG A 364 18.79 -62.27 28.88
C ARG A 364 19.54 -61.71 27.66
N ASN A 365 19.97 -62.56 26.73
CA ASN A 365 20.67 -62.15 25.50
C ASN A 365 19.74 -61.40 24.53
N GLU A 366 18.47 -61.79 24.46
CA GLU A 366 17.38 -61.10 23.76
C GLU A 366 17.15 -59.71 24.35
N LEU A 367 16.96 -59.57 25.66
CA LEU A 367 16.82 -58.27 26.33
C LEU A 367 18.06 -57.37 26.14
N TYR A 368 19.27 -57.96 26.10
CA TYR A 368 20.48 -57.23 25.70
C TYR A 368 20.52 -56.85 24.22
N ALA A 369 19.90 -57.62 23.32
CA ALA A 369 19.74 -57.28 21.91
C ALA A 369 18.69 -56.17 21.72
N GLU A 370 17.54 -56.26 22.37
CA GLU A 370 16.50 -55.22 22.40
C GLU A 370 17.04 -53.89 22.94
N MET A 371 17.74 -53.89 24.08
CA MET A 371 18.36 -52.67 24.62
C MET A 371 19.39 -52.07 23.64
N ARG A 372 20.12 -52.90 22.87
CA ARG A 372 21.03 -52.41 21.82
C ARG A 372 20.26 -51.84 20.62
N ALA A 373 19.21 -52.52 20.18
CA ALA A 373 18.34 -52.06 19.09
C ALA A 373 17.64 -50.74 19.46
N ALA A 374 17.08 -50.62 20.66
CA ALA A 374 16.45 -49.40 21.17
C ALA A 374 17.46 -48.23 21.28
N LYS A 375 18.68 -48.48 21.75
CA LYS A 375 19.75 -47.47 21.75
C LYS A 375 20.14 -47.03 20.34
N LEU A 376 20.23 -47.96 19.38
CA LEU A 376 20.51 -47.64 17.98
C LEU A 376 19.33 -46.90 17.30
N ALA A 377 18.09 -47.25 17.62
CA ALA A 377 16.89 -46.55 17.16
C ALA A 377 16.86 -45.10 17.69
N HIS A 378 17.04 -44.90 18.99
CA HIS A 378 17.11 -43.57 19.61
C HIS A 378 18.28 -42.74 19.04
N VAL A 379 19.43 -43.33 18.73
CA VAL A 379 20.53 -42.61 18.05
C VAL A 379 20.11 -42.17 16.66
N LYS A 380 19.51 -43.06 15.86
CA LYS A 380 18.97 -42.72 14.53
C LYS A 380 17.89 -41.63 14.59
N GLU A 381 16.94 -41.73 15.51
CA GLU A 381 15.91 -40.71 15.73
C GLU A 381 16.51 -39.35 16.07
N MET A 382 17.52 -39.32 16.95
CA MET A 382 18.24 -38.10 17.29
C MET A 382 19.05 -37.53 16.11
N ASP A 383 19.64 -38.37 15.27
CA ASP A 383 20.37 -37.93 14.07
C ASP A 383 19.40 -37.46 12.97
N GLU A 384 18.28 -38.14 12.75
CA GLU A 384 17.18 -37.67 11.90
C GLU A 384 16.61 -36.33 12.41
N LEU A 385 16.48 -36.13 13.72
CA LEU A 385 16.03 -34.85 14.29
C LEU A 385 17.05 -33.74 14.08
N LYS A 386 18.35 -34.02 14.21
CA LYS A 386 19.43 -33.08 13.83
C LYS A 386 19.37 -32.74 12.36
N GLU A 387 19.19 -33.74 11.48
CA GLU A 387 19.11 -33.51 10.04
C GLU A 387 17.88 -32.69 9.67
N LYS A 388 16.68 -33.04 10.18
CA LYS A 388 15.44 -32.28 10.01
C LYS A 388 15.54 -30.86 10.57
N HIS A 389 16.38 -30.62 11.59
CA HIS A 389 16.68 -29.27 12.09
C HIS A 389 17.68 -28.51 11.21
N MET A 390 18.73 -29.19 10.72
CA MET A 390 19.70 -28.64 9.78
C MET A 390 19.06 -28.27 8.45
N GLN A 391 18.19 -29.12 7.89
CA GLN A 391 17.40 -28.84 6.69
C GLN A 391 16.47 -27.62 6.89
N LYS A 392 15.86 -27.47 8.08
CA LYS A 392 15.06 -26.27 8.42
C LYS A 392 15.93 -25.00 8.53
N LEU A 393 17.13 -25.09 9.10
CA LEU A 393 18.10 -24.00 9.16
C LEU A 393 18.60 -23.60 7.76
N GLN A 394 18.91 -24.59 6.91
CA GLN A 394 19.30 -24.38 5.51
C GLN A 394 18.17 -23.73 4.71
N ALA A 395 16.95 -24.27 4.78
CA ALA A 395 15.79 -23.69 4.09
C ALA A 395 15.43 -22.27 4.60
N ALA A 396 15.69 -21.96 5.88
CA ALA A 396 15.56 -20.60 6.40
C ALA A 396 16.68 -19.68 5.89
N ALA A 397 17.93 -20.15 5.83
CA ALA A 397 19.05 -19.39 5.27
C ALA A 397 18.88 -19.14 3.77
N GLU A 398 18.40 -20.12 3.00
CA GLU A 398 18.06 -19.97 1.58
C GLU A 398 16.92 -18.97 1.36
N LYS A 399 15.89 -18.97 2.22
CA LYS A 399 14.83 -17.96 2.17
C LYS A 399 15.36 -16.57 2.44
N LEU A 400 16.13 -16.37 3.52
CA LEU A 400 16.75 -15.08 3.84
C LEU A 400 17.73 -14.62 2.75
N GLN A 401 18.45 -15.54 2.11
CA GLN A 401 19.34 -15.23 0.98
C GLN A 401 18.55 -14.87 -0.30
N LYS A 402 17.41 -15.52 -0.57
CA LYS A 402 16.49 -15.15 -1.66
C LYS A 402 15.81 -13.81 -1.39
N GLU A 403 15.28 -13.58 -0.19
CA GLU A 403 14.71 -12.30 0.23
C GLU A 403 15.75 -11.17 0.11
N LYS A 404 17.00 -11.43 0.48
CA LYS A 404 18.12 -10.50 0.24
C LYS A 404 18.37 -10.28 -1.26
N GLN A 405 18.39 -11.33 -2.08
CA GLN A 405 18.56 -11.22 -3.53
C GLN A 405 17.41 -10.43 -4.19
N ASP A 406 16.16 -10.71 -3.81
CA ASP A 406 14.97 -9.99 -4.28
C ASP A 406 14.99 -8.51 -3.87
N VAL A 407 15.47 -8.19 -2.66
CA VAL A 407 15.65 -6.82 -2.18
C VAL A 407 16.80 -6.12 -2.92
N MET A 408 17.92 -6.79 -3.17
CA MET A 408 19.01 -6.23 -3.99
C MET A 408 18.55 -5.99 -5.43
N ALA A 409 17.87 -6.95 -6.06
CA ALA A 409 17.33 -6.82 -7.42
C ALA A 409 16.27 -5.71 -7.53
N LYS A 410 15.43 -5.52 -6.50
CA LYS A 410 14.52 -4.37 -6.40
C LYS A 410 15.31 -3.07 -6.36
N TYR A 411 16.26 -2.90 -5.45
CA TYR A 411 17.08 -1.69 -5.38
C TYR A 411 17.90 -1.45 -6.66
N GLU A 412 18.40 -2.48 -7.34
CA GLU A 412 19.06 -2.37 -8.64
C GLU A 412 18.08 -1.89 -9.72
N SER A 413 16.85 -2.42 -9.75
CA SER A 413 15.80 -1.96 -10.68
C SER A 413 15.31 -0.55 -10.39
N GLU A 414 15.15 -0.17 -9.12
CA GLU A 414 14.79 1.17 -8.67
C GLU A 414 15.91 2.16 -9.01
N PHE A 415 17.18 1.80 -8.76
CA PHE A 415 18.34 2.62 -9.11
C PHE A 415 18.47 2.81 -10.63
N MET A 416 18.26 1.76 -11.42
CA MET A 416 18.27 1.85 -12.88
C MET A 416 17.11 2.69 -13.42
N ALA A 417 15.90 2.56 -12.85
CA ALA A 417 14.76 3.40 -13.19
C ALA A 417 15.00 4.87 -12.82
N LEU A 418 15.56 5.16 -11.64
CA LEU A 418 15.92 6.51 -11.22
C LEU A 418 17.01 7.13 -12.11
N ARG A 419 17.98 6.31 -12.55
CA ARG A 419 19.04 6.70 -13.48
C ARG A 419 18.50 6.97 -14.88
N GLU A 420 17.59 6.14 -15.38
CA GLU A 420 16.91 6.35 -16.66
C GLU A 420 16.02 7.59 -16.61
N GLN A 421 15.22 7.78 -15.56
CA GLN A 421 14.45 8.99 -15.31
C GLN A 421 15.35 10.23 -15.29
N THR A 422 16.46 10.21 -14.54
CA THR A 422 17.43 11.33 -14.50
C THR A 422 18.03 11.60 -15.88
N SER A 423 18.28 10.56 -16.68
CA SER A 423 18.78 10.70 -18.05
C SER A 423 17.72 11.30 -18.98
N VAL A 424 16.46 10.88 -18.86
CA VAL A 424 15.32 11.42 -19.61
C VAL A 424 15.06 12.87 -19.22
N GLU A 425 15.09 13.23 -17.94
CA GLU A 425 15.00 14.61 -17.45
C GLU A 425 16.16 15.47 -17.97
N CYS A 426 17.38 14.94 -18.01
CA CYS A 426 18.53 15.62 -18.63
C CYS A 426 18.34 15.85 -20.14
N GLU A 427 17.87 14.87 -20.90
CA GLU A 427 17.62 15.05 -22.35
C GLU A 427 16.40 15.95 -22.61
N GLN A 428 15.36 15.90 -21.77
CA GLN A 428 14.25 16.86 -21.81
C GLN A 428 14.74 18.27 -21.50
N PHE A 429 15.61 18.47 -20.51
CA PHE A 429 16.17 19.79 -20.20
C PHE A 429 17.06 20.30 -21.34
N LYS A 430 17.93 19.45 -21.92
CA LYS A 430 18.73 19.79 -23.11
C LYS A 430 17.85 20.18 -24.30
N THR A 431 16.83 19.38 -24.62
CA THR A 431 15.94 19.67 -25.77
C THR A 431 15.06 20.90 -25.53
N GLN A 432 14.59 21.15 -24.31
CA GLN A 432 13.92 22.40 -23.93
C GLN A 432 14.86 23.61 -24.04
N LEU A 433 16.11 23.51 -23.58
CA LEU A 433 17.11 24.57 -23.69
C LEU A 433 17.44 24.87 -25.16
N ILE A 434 17.66 23.82 -25.97
CA ILE A 434 17.88 23.95 -27.41
C ILE A 434 16.64 24.55 -28.11
N SER A 435 15.42 24.22 -27.68
CA SER A 435 14.21 24.85 -28.21
C SER A 435 14.17 26.33 -27.86
N LYS A 436 14.36 26.70 -26.58
CA LYS A 436 14.39 28.11 -26.14
C LYS A 436 15.43 28.92 -26.92
N LEU A 437 16.65 28.39 -27.09
CA LEU A 437 17.71 29.03 -27.87
C LEU A 437 17.34 29.18 -29.36
N ARG A 438 16.62 28.21 -29.97
CA ARG A 438 16.08 28.38 -31.33
C ARG A 438 14.97 29.43 -31.37
N ASP A 439 14.08 29.44 -30.38
CA ASP A 439 12.97 30.39 -30.28
C ASP A 439 13.48 31.82 -30.03
N GLU A 440 14.59 31.96 -29.29
CA GLU A 440 15.33 33.22 -29.11
C GLU A 440 16.02 33.64 -30.41
N MET A 441 16.85 32.78 -31.03
CA MET A 441 17.48 33.06 -32.32
C MET A 441 16.48 33.39 -33.44
N THR A 442 15.29 32.79 -33.44
CA THR A 442 14.24 33.10 -34.43
C THR A 442 13.50 34.40 -34.12
N ARG A 443 13.29 34.76 -32.84
CA ARG A 443 12.81 36.10 -32.47
C ARG A 443 13.82 37.19 -32.81
N GLU A 444 15.11 36.97 -32.50
CA GLU A 444 16.18 37.91 -32.89
C GLU A 444 16.25 38.06 -34.40
N LYS A 445 16.17 36.96 -35.16
CA LYS A 445 16.08 37.00 -36.63
C LYS A 445 14.86 37.80 -37.10
N GLN A 446 13.66 37.55 -36.55
CA GLN A 446 12.44 38.27 -36.93
C GLN A 446 12.51 39.76 -36.60
N GLU A 447 13.06 40.11 -35.44
CA GLU A 447 13.22 41.51 -35.03
C GLU A 447 14.30 42.21 -35.88
N LEU A 448 15.36 41.51 -36.30
CA LEU A 448 16.34 42.01 -37.27
C LEU A 448 15.72 42.18 -38.67
N GLU A 449 14.95 41.21 -39.17
CA GLU A 449 14.21 41.31 -40.43
C GLU A 449 13.24 42.49 -40.41
N LYS A 450 12.53 42.70 -39.29
CA LYS A 450 11.65 43.84 -39.03
C LYS A 450 12.41 45.17 -38.95
N GLN A 451 13.57 45.23 -38.29
CA GLN A 451 14.42 46.42 -38.28
C GLN A 451 14.98 46.74 -39.67
N MET A 452 15.35 45.74 -40.46
CA MET A 452 15.78 45.91 -41.86
C MET A 452 14.63 46.40 -42.75
N LEU A 453 13.41 45.88 -42.57
CA LEU A 453 12.21 46.37 -43.24
C LEU A 453 11.92 47.83 -42.84
N GLN A 454 11.88 48.15 -41.54
CA GLN A 454 11.71 49.52 -41.07
C GLN A 454 12.80 50.47 -41.59
N THR A 455 14.05 50.01 -41.69
CA THR A 455 15.18 50.80 -42.24
C THR A 455 15.08 50.97 -43.76
N ARG A 456 14.52 50.00 -44.49
CA ARG A 456 14.18 50.12 -45.90
C ARG A 456 13.03 51.11 -46.09
N ASP A 457 11.98 50.97 -45.29
CA ASP A 457 10.74 51.71 -45.44
C ASP A 457 10.93 53.18 -45.02
N ALA A 458 11.68 53.45 -43.95
CA ALA A 458 12.12 54.81 -43.62
C ALA A 458 12.98 55.46 -44.72
N LYS A 459 13.77 54.68 -45.48
CA LYS A 459 14.50 55.19 -46.67
C LYS A 459 13.58 55.45 -47.85
N ILE A 460 12.51 54.66 -48.00
CA ILE A 460 11.46 54.90 -49.00
C ILE A 460 10.68 56.17 -48.63
N GLU A 461 10.26 56.34 -47.38
CA GLU A 461 9.60 57.56 -46.90
C GLU A 461 10.50 58.80 -47.06
N LEU A 462 11.80 58.72 -46.75
CA LEU A 462 12.75 59.82 -47.02
C LEU A 462 12.94 60.15 -48.52
N VAL A 463 12.57 59.24 -49.43
CA VAL A 463 12.51 59.51 -50.87
C VAL A 463 11.14 60.07 -51.27
N ILE A 464 10.05 59.55 -50.70
CA ILE A 464 8.69 60.07 -50.89
C ILE A 464 8.60 61.52 -50.40
N GLU A 465 9.08 61.83 -49.19
CA GLU A 465 9.09 63.17 -48.60
C GLU A 465 9.92 64.14 -49.46
N LYS A 466 11.08 63.71 -49.96
CA LYS A 466 11.88 64.52 -50.92
C LYS A 466 11.13 64.77 -52.22
N LEU A 467 10.52 63.76 -52.83
CA LEU A 467 9.75 63.92 -54.06
C LEU A 467 8.49 64.77 -53.85
N GLN A 468 7.85 64.68 -52.68
CA GLN A 468 6.73 65.53 -52.28
C GLN A 468 7.17 66.98 -52.06
N GLU A 469 8.30 67.23 -51.41
CA GLU A 469 8.84 68.58 -51.19
C GLU A 469 9.41 69.18 -52.50
N GLU A 470 10.05 68.40 -53.37
CA GLU A 470 10.44 68.83 -54.72
C GLU A 470 9.20 69.18 -55.56
N SER A 471 8.15 68.36 -55.50
CA SER A 471 6.86 68.63 -56.15
C SER A 471 6.18 69.89 -55.58
N ARG A 472 6.16 70.05 -54.25
CA ARG A 472 5.65 71.24 -53.56
C ARG A 472 6.41 72.49 -53.99
N GLN A 473 7.74 72.44 -54.04
CA GLN A 473 8.55 73.54 -54.54
C GLN A 473 8.32 73.81 -56.03
N MET A 474 8.04 72.80 -56.85
CA MET A 474 7.67 72.98 -58.25
C MET A 474 6.31 73.69 -58.40
N VAL A 475 5.31 73.29 -57.60
CA VAL A 475 4.00 73.97 -57.51
C VAL A 475 4.18 75.40 -57.01
N GLU A 476 4.87 75.61 -55.90
CA GLU A 476 5.09 76.94 -55.30
C GLU A 476 5.92 77.86 -56.24
N ARG A 477 6.84 77.31 -57.05
CA ARG A 477 7.52 78.05 -58.14
C ARG A 477 6.57 78.40 -59.29
N ALA A 478 5.57 77.58 -59.59
CA ALA A 478 4.55 77.88 -60.60
C ALA A 478 3.53 78.91 -60.09
N GLU A 479 3.07 78.78 -58.85
CA GLU A 479 2.20 79.73 -58.15
C GLU A 479 2.85 81.11 -58.05
N ARG A 480 4.11 81.21 -57.56
CA ARG A 480 4.84 82.48 -57.53
C ARG A 480 5.02 83.11 -58.93
N LYS A 481 5.11 82.32 -60.01
CA LYS A 481 5.13 82.84 -61.39
C LYS A 481 3.76 83.37 -61.81
N SER A 482 2.69 82.65 -61.50
CA SER A 482 1.30 83.05 -61.77
C SER A 482 0.92 84.32 -61.01
N GLN A 483 1.18 84.36 -59.71
CA GLN A 483 0.90 85.49 -58.82
C GLN A 483 1.71 86.74 -59.19
N LYS A 484 2.95 86.58 -59.71
CA LYS A 484 3.72 87.69 -60.29
C LYS A 484 3.05 88.27 -61.53
N LYS A 485 2.57 87.45 -62.48
CA LYS A 485 1.80 87.93 -63.64
C LYS A 485 0.55 88.68 -63.20
N PHE A 486 -0.25 88.09 -62.32
CA PHE A 486 -1.47 88.70 -61.78
C PHE A 486 -1.19 90.05 -61.08
N SER A 487 -0.08 90.17 -60.34
CA SER A 487 0.32 91.44 -59.72
C SER A 487 0.77 92.50 -60.74
N GLN A 488 1.43 92.09 -61.83
CA GLN A 488 1.83 92.97 -62.94
C GLN A 488 0.61 93.48 -63.71
N GLU A 489 -0.31 92.57 -64.08
CA GLU A 489 -1.58 92.90 -64.74
C GLU A 489 -2.42 93.85 -63.88
N ARG A 490 -2.58 93.56 -62.57
CA ARG A 490 -3.28 94.44 -61.62
C ARG A 490 -2.65 95.83 -61.56
N ALA A 491 -1.31 95.93 -61.52
CA ALA A 491 -0.59 97.20 -61.51
C ALA A 491 -0.64 97.95 -62.87
N GLU A 492 -0.98 97.27 -63.97
CA GLU A 492 -1.30 97.91 -65.26
C GLU A 492 -2.71 98.46 -65.30
N TYR A 493 -3.71 97.72 -64.83
CA TYR A 493 -5.08 98.21 -64.71
C TYR A 493 -5.17 99.39 -63.73
N GLU A 494 -4.44 99.36 -62.61
CA GLU A 494 -4.39 100.47 -61.66
C GLU A 494 -3.72 101.74 -62.25
N ARG A 495 -2.73 101.59 -63.13
CA ARG A 495 -2.16 102.72 -63.91
C ARG A 495 -3.16 103.28 -64.92
N LYS A 496 -3.84 102.41 -65.68
CA LYS A 496 -4.88 102.82 -66.64
C LYS A 496 -6.02 103.58 -65.94
N LEU A 497 -6.45 103.11 -64.76
CA LEU A 497 -7.49 103.74 -63.96
C LEU A 497 -7.09 105.14 -63.45
N LYS A 498 -5.83 105.32 -63.04
CA LYS A 498 -5.30 106.65 -62.66
C LYS A 498 -5.26 107.59 -63.87
N GLN A 499 -4.78 107.13 -65.02
CA GLN A 499 -4.76 107.93 -66.25
C GLN A 499 -6.17 108.34 -66.72
N THR A 500 -7.19 107.47 -66.59
CA THR A 500 -8.58 107.87 -66.88
C THR A 500 -9.10 108.90 -65.89
N GLY A 501 -8.82 108.74 -64.59
CA GLY A 501 -9.23 109.72 -63.57
C GLY A 501 -8.54 111.09 -63.71
N GLU A 502 -7.28 111.11 -64.16
CA GLU A 502 -6.54 112.33 -64.49
C GLU A 502 -7.18 113.05 -65.70
N ILE A 503 -7.58 112.31 -66.74
CA ILE A 503 -8.26 112.85 -67.92
C ILE A 503 -9.67 113.36 -67.57
N GLU A 504 -10.44 112.62 -66.75
CA GLU A 504 -11.74 113.05 -66.22
C GLU A 504 -11.61 114.32 -65.39
N GLY A 505 -10.60 114.42 -64.51
CA GLY A 505 -10.30 115.62 -63.74
C GLY A 505 -10.05 116.84 -64.64
N VAL A 506 -9.18 116.72 -65.63
CA VAL A 506 -8.90 117.80 -66.61
C VAL A 506 -10.14 118.18 -67.41
N TRP A 507 -11.02 117.23 -67.75
CA TRP A 507 -12.28 117.51 -68.43
C TRP A 507 -13.28 118.25 -67.54
N MET A 508 -13.42 117.84 -66.28
CA MET A 508 -14.28 118.49 -65.29
C MET A 508 -13.83 119.92 -64.98
N GLU A 509 -12.52 120.14 -64.84
CA GLU A 509 -11.93 121.48 -64.64
C GLU A 509 -12.25 122.41 -65.82
N LYS A 510 -12.08 121.90 -67.04
CA LYS A 510 -12.38 122.64 -68.28
C LYS A 510 -13.88 122.90 -68.48
N ASN A 511 -14.74 122.01 -68.01
CA ASN A 511 -16.19 122.19 -68.03
C ASN A 511 -16.65 123.24 -66.99
N ARG A 512 -15.99 123.27 -65.82
CA ARG A 512 -16.14 124.32 -64.79
C ARG A 512 -15.73 125.69 -65.31
N GLU A 513 -14.59 125.79 -65.99
CA GLU A 513 -14.17 127.02 -66.68
C GLU A 513 -15.17 127.51 -67.72
N LEU A 514 -15.77 126.60 -68.50
CA LEU A 514 -16.74 126.96 -69.54
C LEU A 514 -18.06 127.45 -68.93
N HIS A 515 -18.55 126.84 -67.85
CA HIS A 515 -19.70 127.33 -67.10
C HIS A 515 -19.42 128.72 -66.50
N GLU A 516 -18.25 128.94 -65.90
CA GLU A 516 -17.88 130.27 -65.39
C GLU A 516 -17.79 131.33 -66.51
N LYS A 517 -17.33 130.96 -67.71
CA LYS A 517 -17.27 131.87 -68.87
C LYS A 517 -18.67 132.16 -69.42
N LEU A 518 -19.54 131.16 -69.50
CA LEU A 518 -20.96 131.34 -69.86
C LEU A 518 -21.65 132.28 -68.87
N SER A 519 -21.63 132.02 -67.56
CA SER A 519 -22.31 132.89 -66.59
C SER A 519 -21.68 134.25 -66.35
N LYS A 520 -20.49 134.52 -66.92
CA LYS A 520 -19.94 135.89 -67.04
C LYS A 520 -20.50 136.58 -68.30
N LEU A 521 -20.59 135.87 -69.43
CA LEU A 521 -21.19 136.37 -70.67
C LEU A 521 -22.71 136.59 -70.56
N GLU A 522 -23.44 135.72 -69.85
CA GLU A 522 -24.89 135.82 -69.63
C GLU A 522 -25.25 137.11 -68.87
N ARG A 523 -24.46 137.48 -67.85
CA ARG A 523 -24.67 138.72 -67.08
C ARG A 523 -24.46 139.95 -67.95
N VAL A 524 -23.33 140.01 -68.67
CA VAL A 524 -23.02 141.10 -69.60
C VAL A 524 -24.08 141.18 -70.71
N HIS A 525 -24.55 140.04 -71.22
CA HIS A 525 -25.62 140.00 -72.21
C HIS A 525 -26.94 140.55 -71.66
N ASP A 526 -27.30 140.23 -70.41
CA ASP A 526 -28.53 140.73 -69.77
C ASP A 526 -28.42 142.19 -69.29
N GLU A 527 -27.23 142.70 -69.02
CA GLU A 527 -26.98 144.13 -68.79
C GLU A 527 -27.11 144.90 -70.12
N MET A 528 -26.39 144.48 -71.16
CA MET A 528 -26.51 145.04 -72.52
C MET A 528 -27.92 144.91 -73.13
N ARG A 529 -28.69 143.88 -72.76
CA ARG A 529 -30.10 143.70 -73.14
C ARG A 529 -30.97 144.76 -72.46
N ARG A 530 -30.84 144.99 -71.15
CA ARG A 530 -31.60 146.03 -70.43
C ARG A 530 -31.27 147.43 -70.95
N GLU A 531 -30.01 147.71 -71.26
CA GLU A 531 -29.60 148.98 -71.87
C GLU A 531 -30.20 149.15 -73.28
N ASN A 532 -30.20 148.11 -74.12
CA ASN A 532 -30.89 148.14 -75.42
C ASN A 532 -32.42 148.25 -75.30
N GLU A 533 -33.04 147.66 -74.28
CA GLU A 533 -34.48 147.75 -74.05
C GLU A 533 -34.89 149.14 -73.54
N ALA A 534 -34.03 149.82 -72.75
CA ALA A 534 -34.22 151.20 -72.35
C ALA A 534 -34.02 152.17 -73.53
N LEU A 535 -32.86 152.12 -74.19
CA LEU A 535 -32.56 152.94 -75.37
C LEU A 535 -33.56 152.69 -76.51
N GLY A 536 -34.03 151.44 -76.67
CA GLY A 536 -35.06 151.06 -77.62
C GLY A 536 -36.46 151.57 -77.27
N GLN A 537 -36.77 151.82 -76.00
CA GLN A 537 -38.00 152.51 -75.58
C GLN A 537 -37.90 154.01 -75.85
N ASP A 538 -36.75 154.64 -75.58
CA ASP A 538 -36.53 156.06 -75.89
C ASP A 538 -36.54 156.33 -77.40
N LEU A 539 -35.89 155.47 -78.20
CA LEU A 539 -35.93 155.52 -79.67
C LEU A 539 -37.33 155.28 -80.23
N ARG A 540 -38.16 154.44 -79.60
CA ARG A 540 -39.58 154.29 -79.98
C ARG A 540 -40.37 155.54 -79.63
N GLN A 541 -40.25 156.07 -78.41
CA GLN A 541 -40.94 157.32 -78.04
C GLN A 541 -40.52 158.52 -78.90
N ALA A 542 -39.25 158.61 -79.33
CA ALA A 542 -38.79 159.60 -80.29
C ALA A 542 -39.31 159.31 -81.71
N GLY A 543 -39.27 158.04 -82.14
CA GLY A 543 -39.75 157.56 -83.42
C GLY A 543 -41.25 157.80 -83.61
N ASP A 544 -42.07 157.49 -82.62
CA ASP A 544 -43.53 157.66 -82.64
C ASP A 544 -43.90 159.15 -82.76
N LYS A 545 -43.30 160.02 -81.94
CA LYS A 545 -43.45 161.49 -82.03
C LYS A 545 -43.01 162.03 -83.39
N THR A 546 -41.92 161.51 -83.94
CA THR A 546 -41.44 161.88 -85.28
C THR A 546 -42.38 161.35 -86.37
N SER A 547 -42.98 160.16 -86.19
CA SER A 547 -43.93 159.57 -87.13
C SER A 547 -45.27 160.31 -87.14
N ASP A 548 -45.74 160.79 -85.99
CA ASP A 548 -46.95 161.60 -85.88
C ASP A 548 -46.78 162.96 -86.56
N LEU A 549 -45.63 163.62 -86.35
CA LEU A 549 -45.29 164.86 -87.03
C LEU A 549 -45.09 164.65 -88.55
N ALA A 550 -44.41 163.57 -88.95
CA ALA A 550 -44.25 163.21 -90.35
C ALA A 550 -45.59 162.89 -91.02
N ARG A 551 -46.49 162.16 -90.36
CA ARG A 551 -47.82 161.81 -90.87
C ARG A 551 -48.68 163.06 -91.06
N ARG A 552 -48.70 163.97 -90.08
CA ARG A 552 -49.38 165.28 -90.21
C ARG A 552 -48.82 166.10 -91.36
N LEU A 553 -47.50 166.21 -91.48
CA LEU A 553 -46.85 166.90 -92.61
C LEU A 553 -47.10 166.22 -93.96
N HIS A 554 -47.27 164.91 -94.00
CA HIS A 554 -47.55 164.20 -95.26
C HIS A 554 -49.02 164.35 -95.67
N GLU A 555 -49.93 164.40 -94.69
CA GLU A 555 -51.35 164.68 -94.88
C GLU A 555 -51.56 166.14 -95.35
N GLU A 556 -50.92 167.12 -94.71
CA GLU A 556 -50.97 168.53 -95.14
C GLU A 556 -50.36 168.72 -96.54
N ARG A 557 -49.23 168.07 -96.85
CA ARG A 557 -48.65 168.11 -98.22
C ARG A 557 -49.60 167.52 -99.25
N ARG A 558 -50.22 166.37 -98.95
CA ARG A 558 -51.18 165.72 -99.85
C ARG A 558 -52.43 166.58 -100.06
N GLN A 559 -52.98 167.14 -98.98
CA GLN A 559 -54.11 168.08 -99.06
C GLN A 559 -53.75 169.33 -99.86
N HIS A 560 -52.51 169.85 -99.75
CA HIS A 560 -52.03 170.94 -100.59
C HIS A 560 -51.81 170.53 -102.06
N GLU A 561 -51.26 169.34 -102.34
CA GLU A 561 -51.06 168.84 -103.71
C GLU A 561 -52.40 168.58 -104.42
N ASP A 562 -53.36 167.93 -103.74
CA ASP A 562 -54.72 167.74 -104.25
C ASP A 562 -55.44 169.09 -104.43
N SER A 563 -55.26 170.04 -103.51
CA SER A 563 -55.79 171.41 -103.65
C SER A 563 -55.17 172.15 -104.83
N VAL A 564 -53.85 172.06 -105.03
CA VAL A 564 -53.14 172.69 -106.15
C VAL A 564 -53.54 172.05 -107.48
N ALA A 565 -53.73 170.73 -107.55
CA ALA A 565 -54.20 170.04 -108.74
C ALA A 565 -55.66 170.41 -109.10
N LEU A 566 -56.54 170.52 -108.10
CA LEU A 566 -57.92 170.95 -108.28
C LEU A 566 -57.98 172.43 -108.72
N LEU A 567 -57.17 173.29 -108.08
CA LEU A 567 -57.06 174.70 -108.45
C LEU A 567 -56.46 174.89 -109.84
N HIS A 568 -55.48 174.10 -110.27
CA HIS A 568 -54.93 174.20 -111.64
C HIS A 568 -55.99 173.88 -112.71
N LYS A 569 -56.77 172.80 -112.52
CA LYS A 569 -57.90 172.49 -113.42
C LYS A 569 -58.95 173.59 -113.41
N ARG A 570 -59.24 174.17 -112.24
CA ARG A 570 -60.22 175.25 -112.08
C ARG A 570 -59.74 176.59 -112.64
N CYS A 571 -58.44 176.90 -112.59
CA CYS A 571 -57.86 178.05 -113.29
C CYS A 571 -58.03 177.90 -114.81
N SER A 572 -57.77 176.70 -115.35
CA SER A 572 -57.88 176.43 -116.79
C SER A 572 -59.33 176.49 -117.32
N SER A 573 -60.35 176.32 -116.48
CA SER A 573 -61.77 176.49 -116.87
C SER A 573 -62.32 177.89 -116.55
N LEU A 574 -61.93 178.49 -115.42
CA LEU A 574 -62.36 179.85 -115.09
C LEU A 574 -61.68 180.94 -115.93
N GLN A 575 -60.58 180.63 -116.64
CA GLN A 575 -60.09 181.49 -117.71
C GLN A 575 -61.05 181.48 -118.92
N THR A 576 -61.49 180.30 -119.38
CA THR A 576 -62.46 180.21 -120.48
C THR A 576 -63.85 180.76 -120.13
N ASP A 577 -64.29 180.62 -118.88
CA ASP A 577 -65.57 181.19 -118.41
C ASP A 577 -65.44 182.69 -118.08
N GLY A 578 -64.29 183.13 -117.57
CA GLY A 578 -64.03 184.51 -117.14
C GLY A 578 -63.91 185.50 -118.29
N GLU A 579 -63.32 185.09 -119.41
CA GLU A 579 -63.32 185.86 -120.67
C GLU A 579 -64.74 186.07 -121.22
N TYR A 580 -65.66 185.14 -120.93
CA TYR A 580 -67.09 185.26 -121.20
C TYR A 580 -67.79 186.21 -120.22
N ALA A 581 -67.43 186.16 -118.93
CA ALA A 581 -68.04 186.99 -117.88
C ALA A 581 -67.61 188.47 -117.91
N GLN A 582 -66.38 188.78 -118.33
CA GLN A 582 -65.93 190.17 -118.57
C GLN A 582 -66.77 190.88 -119.65
N GLN A 583 -67.34 190.13 -120.60
CA GLN A 583 -68.27 190.65 -121.61
C GLN A 583 -69.70 190.88 -121.06
N GLN A 584 -70.01 190.47 -119.83
CA GLN A 584 -71.30 190.70 -119.19
C GLN A 584 -71.24 191.71 -118.04
N GLN A 585 -70.36 191.54 -117.04
CA GLN A 585 -70.38 192.43 -115.86
C GLN A 585 -69.82 193.83 -116.12
N SER A 586 -69.18 194.06 -117.27
CA SER A 586 -68.92 195.41 -117.79
C SER A 586 -70.20 196.22 -118.08
N ALA A 587 -71.36 195.57 -118.21
CA ALA A 587 -72.68 196.20 -118.27
C ALA A 587 -73.39 196.29 -116.90
N GLU A 588 -72.86 195.67 -115.85
CA GLU A 588 -73.46 195.63 -114.50
C GLU A 588 -72.78 196.60 -113.51
N ILE A 589 -71.46 196.80 -113.66
CA ILE A 589 -70.70 197.85 -112.96
C ILE A 589 -71.33 199.24 -113.17
N THR A 590 -71.95 199.46 -114.34
CA THR A 590 -72.66 200.69 -114.71
C THR A 590 -73.91 200.94 -113.87
N ALA A 591 -74.56 199.90 -113.33
CA ALA A 591 -75.88 199.98 -112.70
C ALA A 591 -75.87 200.09 -111.17
N LEU A 592 -74.74 199.81 -110.50
CA LEU A 592 -74.63 199.93 -109.03
C LEU A 592 -73.93 201.21 -108.56
N HIS A 593 -73.21 201.93 -109.44
CA HIS A 593 -72.86 203.32 -109.18
C HIS A 593 -74.07 204.28 -109.20
N GLU A 594 -75.25 203.80 -109.63
CA GLU A 594 -76.57 204.46 -109.47
C GLU A 594 -77.31 204.05 -108.17
N LYS A 595 -76.65 203.29 -107.29
CA LYS A 595 -77.06 203.02 -105.89
C LYS A 595 -75.91 203.24 -104.91
N GLN A 596 -74.95 204.13 -105.19
CA GLN A 596 -75.11 205.58 -105.05
C GLN A 596 -75.65 206.00 -103.67
N ALA A 597 -74.83 206.77 -102.93
CA ALA A 597 -75.09 208.03 -102.20
C ALA A 597 -76.49 208.37 -101.60
N THR A 598 -77.38 207.39 -101.45
CA THR A 598 -78.68 207.49 -100.80
C THR A 598 -78.59 207.11 -99.32
N LEU A 599 -77.63 206.25 -98.96
CA LEU A 599 -77.39 205.78 -97.59
C LEU A 599 -76.36 206.60 -96.82
N GLU A 600 -75.38 207.21 -97.48
CA GLU A 600 -74.36 208.07 -96.84
C GLU A 600 -75.00 209.27 -96.11
N SER A 601 -76.17 209.71 -96.59
CA SER A 601 -76.96 210.78 -95.97
C SER A 601 -77.64 210.41 -94.64
N HIS A 602 -77.71 209.14 -94.25
CA HIS A 602 -78.56 208.70 -93.12
C HIS A 602 -77.81 208.65 -91.77
N PHE A 603 -76.62 208.05 -91.71
CA PHE A 603 -75.96 207.77 -90.43
C PHE A 603 -75.28 208.97 -89.76
N GLN A 604 -75.03 210.05 -90.50
CA GLN A 604 -74.45 211.27 -89.95
C GLN A 604 -75.35 211.95 -88.89
N GLN A 605 -76.66 211.64 -88.85
CA GLN A 605 -77.60 212.22 -87.89
C GLN A 605 -77.56 211.59 -86.48
N GLN A 606 -76.99 210.40 -86.28
CA GLN A 606 -77.00 209.74 -84.96
C GLN A 606 -75.82 210.13 -84.05
N VAL A 607 -74.78 210.78 -84.59
CA VAL A 607 -73.56 211.17 -83.87
C VAL A 607 -73.80 212.09 -82.66
N GLN A 608 -74.86 212.90 -82.70
CA GLN A 608 -75.00 214.06 -81.81
C GLN A 608 -75.60 213.76 -80.43
N LYS A 609 -76.35 212.67 -80.24
CA LYS A 609 -77.26 212.52 -79.08
C LYS A 609 -76.65 211.99 -77.76
N LEU A 610 -75.50 211.31 -77.79
CA LEU A 610 -74.91 210.69 -76.59
C LEU A 610 -73.73 211.49 -76.00
N ARG A 611 -73.54 212.75 -76.40
CA ARG A 611 -72.46 213.61 -75.87
C ARG A 611 -72.78 214.27 -74.54
N ASP A 612 -74.06 214.49 -74.23
CA ASP A 612 -74.47 215.41 -73.15
C ASP A 612 -74.70 214.71 -71.79
N GLU A 613 -74.75 213.38 -71.72
CA GLU A 613 -75.33 212.68 -70.56
C GLU A 613 -74.38 212.42 -69.38
N HIS A 614 -73.05 212.37 -69.58
CA HIS A 614 -72.12 211.85 -68.54
C HIS A 614 -71.15 212.88 -67.91
N ASP A 615 -71.16 214.14 -68.32
CA ASP A 615 -70.42 215.22 -67.63
C ASP A 615 -70.90 215.43 -66.19
N THR A 616 -72.16 215.09 -65.90
CA THR A 616 -72.80 215.24 -64.58
C THR A 616 -72.20 214.34 -63.49
N ALA A 617 -71.48 213.27 -63.84
CA ALA A 617 -70.93 212.33 -62.87
C ALA A 617 -69.62 212.81 -62.19
N LEU A 618 -68.92 213.80 -62.77
CA LEU A 618 -67.58 214.21 -62.32
C LEU A 618 -67.55 214.97 -60.98
N GLY A 619 -68.68 215.51 -60.51
CA GLY A 619 -68.70 216.38 -59.33
C GLY A 619 -68.52 215.68 -57.98
N ASN A 620 -69.24 214.58 -57.75
CA ASN A 620 -69.63 214.19 -56.38
C ASN A 620 -68.57 213.46 -55.53
N LEU A 621 -67.45 213.01 -56.10
CA LEU A 621 -66.37 212.38 -55.30
C LEU A 621 -65.27 213.37 -54.87
N HIS A 622 -65.18 214.53 -55.55
CA HIS A 622 -64.11 215.52 -55.36
C HIS A 622 -64.18 216.29 -54.02
N GLU A 623 -65.27 216.14 -53.25
CA GLU A 623 -65.41 216.71 -51.92
C GLU A 623 -65.15 215.73 -50.77
N ARG A 624 -65.19 214.41 -51.00
CA ARG A 624 -64.81 213.40 -49.99
C ARG A 624 -63.28 213.22 -49.84
N VAL A 625 -62.56 214.01 -50.64
CA VAL A 625 -61.21 214.57 -50.46
C VAL A 625 -61.10 215.33 -49.10
N LYS A 626 -59.94 215.91 -48.79
CA LYS A 626 -59.66 216.85 -47.67
C LYS A 626 -59.79 216.30 -46.24
N ALA A 627 -60.90 215.68 -45.86
CA ALA A 627 -61.22 215.37 -44.46
C ALA A 627 -60.25 214.37 -43.78
N THR A 628 -59.72 213.39 -44.53
CA THR A 628 -58.90 212.30 -43.97
C THR A 628 -57.41 212.63 -43.89
N VAL A 629 -56.89 213.46 -44.81
CA VAL A 629 -55.47 213.83 -44.89
C VAL A 629 -55.06 214.63 -43.65
N ALA A 630 -55.84 215.67 -43.33
CA ALA A 630 -55.62 216.60 -42.22
C ALA A 630 -55.67 215.98 -40.80
N ARG A 631 -55.81 214.66 -40.66
CA ARG A 631 -55.78 213.94 -39.37
C ARG A 631 -54.56 213.04 -39.15
N LYS A 632 -53.71 212.81 -40.15
CA LYS A 632 -52.45 212.05 -39.98
C LYS A 632 -51.18 212.88 -40.10
N ASP A 633 -51.24 214.04 -40.72
CA ASP A 633 -50.11 214.98 -40.74
C ASP A 633 -49.74 215.46 -39.33
N GLN A 634 -50.72 215.54 -38.41
CA GLN A 634 -50.48 215.80 -36.99
C GLN A 634 -49.68 214.67 -36.30
N THR A 635 -49.98 213.40 -36.59
CA THR A 635 -49.24 212.24 -36.03
C THR A 635 -47.85 212.05 -36.65
N LEU A 636 -47.52 212.77 -37.73
CA LEU A 636 -46.16 212.83 -38.27
C LEU A 636 -45.26 213.79 -37.49
N ALA A 637 -45.81 214.75 -36.74
CA ALA A 637 -45.03 215.70 -35.95
C ALA A 637 -44.44 215.04 -34.69
N ASP A 638 -45.29 214.50 -33.82
CA ASP A 638 -44.91 214.08 -32.46
C ASP A 638 -43.82 212.99 -32.44
N LEU A 639 -43.86 212.03 -33.39
CA LEU A 639 -42.88 210.93 -33.46
C LEU A 639 -41.55 211.32 -34.12
N GLN A 640 -41.48 212.44 -34.84
CA GLN A 640 -40.20 212.93 -35.38
C GLN A 640 -39.31 213.53 -34.29
N GLU A 641 -39.90 213.96 -33.16
CA GLU A 641 -39.15 214.47 -32.00
C GLU A 641 -38.48 213.33 -31.20
N GLU A 642 -39.11 212.15 -31.10
CA GLU A 642 -38.49 210.97 -30.46
C GLU A 642 -37.28 210.42 -31.27
N VAL A 643 -37.38 210.41 -32.61
CA VAL A 643 -36.27 209.99 -33.50
C VAL A 643 -35.02 210.82 -33.25
N HIS A 644 -35.16 212.13 -33.03
CA HIS A 644 -34.04 213.04 -32.81
C HIS A 644 -33.28 212.74 -31.48
N LEU A 645 -33.96 212.24 -30.45
CA LEU A 645 -33.34 212.00 -29.14
C LEU A 645 -32.60 210.66 -29.05
N LEU A 646 -32.94 209.67 -29.88
CA LEU A 646 -32.30 208.35 -29.90
C LEU A 646 -31.13 208.25 -30.87
N GLN A 647 -31.15 209.00 -31.99
CA GLN A 647 -30.02 209.01 -32.94
C GLN A 647 -28.70 209.40 -32.26
N VAL A 648 -28.75 210.35 -31.32
CA VAL A 648 -27.62 210.83 -30.50
C VAL A 648 -26.99 209.73 -29.59
N LYS A 649 -27.65 208.57 -29.44
CA LYS A 649 -27.10 207.40 -28.75
C LYS A 649 -26.42 206.39 -29.69
N LEU A 650 -26.86 206.31 -30.95
CA LEU A 650 -26.35 205.35 -31.95
C LEU A 650 -24.85 205.57 -32.21
N ASP A 651 -24.45 206.83 -32.38
CA ASP A 651 -23.06 207.20 -32.71
C ASP A 651 -22.06 206.85 -31.61
N LYS A 652 -22.52 206.68 -30.36
CA LYS A 652 -21.64 206.46 -29.19
C LYS A 652 -21.30 204.99 -28.94
N SER A 653 -22.03 204.05 -29.55
CA SER A 653 -21.74 202.62 -29.51
C SER A 653 -21.20 202.09 -30.84
N HIS A 654 -21.40 202.78 -31.96
CA HIS A 654 -20.90 202.33 -33.27
C HIS A 654 -19.37 202.36 -33.41
N ALA A 655 -18.68 203.14 -32.55
CA ALA A 655 -17.23 203.11 -32.39
C ALA A 655 -16.72 201.89 -31.59
N LEU A 656 -17.63 201.11 -30.98
CA LEU A 656 -17.30 200.03 -30.06
C LEU A 656 -17.28 198.69 -30.81
N ILE A 657 -16.28 198.56 -31.68
CA ILE A 657 -15.50 197.33 -31.88
C ILE A 657 -16.28 196.20 -32.60
N GLU A 658 -16.21 196.01 -33.92
CA GLU A 658 -15.23 196.36 -34.97
C GLU A 658 -13.80 195.81 -34.81
N GLU A 659 -13.24 195.69 -33.61
CA GLU A 659 -11.95 194.98 -33.37
C GLU A 659 -12.16 193.47 -33.24
N GLN A 660 -13.35 193.01 -32.81
CA GLN A 660 -13.74 191.59 -32.85
C GLN A 660 -13.88 191.03 -34.28
N ARG A 661 -13.76 191.87 -35.33
CA ARG A 661 -13.54 191.43 -36.72
C ARG A 661 -12.39 190.41 -36.85
N LEU A 662 -11.35 190.55 -36.02
CA LEU A 662 -10.00 190.11 -36.39
C LEU A 662 -9.69 188.63 -36.15
N GLN A 663 -10.64 187.84 -35.62
CA GLN A 663 -10.52 186.37 -35.53
C GLN A 663 -11.08 185.65 -36.77
N LEU A 664 -11.19 186.39 -37.89
CA LEU A 664 -11.11 185.89 -39.26
C LEU A 664 -9.90 184.96 -39.49
N PHE A 665 -9.89 184.30 -40.65
CA PHE A 665 -8.77 183.53 -41.22
C PHE A 665 -8.49 182.15 -40.61
N SER A 666 -9.44 181.56 -39.87
CA SER A 666 -9.37 180.16 -39.42
C SER A 666 -10.06 179.19 -40.40
N GLN A 667 -9.23 178.40 -41.10
CA GLN A 667 -9.53 177.13 -41.81
C GLN A 667 -10.64 177.14 -42.87
#